data_AF-A0A9D6YIH1-F1
#
_entry.id   AF-A0A9D6YIH1-F1
#
_cell.length_a   1.000
_cell.length_b   1.000
_cell.length_c   1.000
_cell.angle_alpha   90.00
_cell.angle_beta   90.00
_cell.angle_gamma   90.00
#
_symmetry.space_group_name_H-M   'P 1'
#
loop_
_entity.id
_entity.type
_entity.pdbx_description
1 polymer ?
#
loop_
_entity_poly.entity_id
_entity_poly.type
_entity_poly.pdbx_seq_one_letter_code
_entity_poly.pdbx_strand_id
1 'polypeptide(L)'
;MEKFTRETYGIMVYQEQIMQIASEMAGFTMGEADTLRRAMGKKDRDLMAKQREKFVLGCRERGIGAGKAERVWELMEKFAGYGFNKCLSGDTLIEMADGSRKPITEIKSGDLVLTKDGAFRAVEVRPSGIRQVGRLTLANGMTLRCTQDHPIFTQRGWVNAEDLRVDDFVVVARELPCGDEAVPDHLPALLGYALSEGALGYEGHFYLYSSASAEIDDMCRTLAAFGNTVPRVERRRRGWTGSVRPVRLDRKVPSDAVEFLFLRCGLQWKTALAKRVPPLVDRWARRAVAILVAKLFQGDGCIHARTRSIFYATSSEGLAGDVRRLLLKLGIPSTIHRKRFAYRGGHRVGYTVNLLGGRDAIARFHRLVGAHLVGEKPSELAGLAASYSGTARLLARGSVEVVPPACYLGPLREAILKRFPSLRAGCRALGFAYRLLFEDRGKRGIRRDTLEYLAARLDSPALDALVAPGIGWSRPRRFVVEGVEPTYDFEVPGARSFIANGIAVHNSHAAAYALVAYQTAYLKVNYPIQFMAALLTSEMGDTDKIVKYIEECRAMGIQVHPPDVNVSAVRFSVAGDVVRFGLAAIKNVGEAAMESILRTRAADGPFKSLEDFCARVDLRLVNRRVIESLIKAGAFDSLGVPRAHLLATGDAALESGQRQQREKAEGQASFFDLLSAPPAPTRVAETQIVPEWETDQRLAYEKEVLGFYISGHPLARFRAVVESMGITSTAEVATRSAGSRVLLIGQVALVKEIPTKSGNRMAFVTLEDMDGTVDVTVFPEPFKAAAPYLRSHDPLLVRGRIDDGDKGRVVLAEDVRPLEQALAANGGIESARGGVPSACRLRVGGGPEHAEVVATAKQICAEHPGPVPVFVHVLLPSQEVVVRCRGLAVDAGPGLTTRLEALLGRGGVVVEGAERA
;
A
#
# COMPACT_ATOMS: atom_id res chain seq x y z
N MET A 1 11.09 -10.19 -16.62
CA MET A 1 9.98 -9.87 -15.69
C MET A 1 9.38 -11.14 -15.09
N GLU A 2 8.84 -12.06 -15.88
CA GLU A 2 8.18 -13.29 -15.38
C GLU A 2 9.02 -14.10 -14.37
N LYS A 3 10.34 -14.21 -14.58
CA LYS A 3 11.29 -14.84 -13.63
C LYS A 3 11.15 -14.34 -12.18
N PHE A 4 10.81 -13.07 -11.97
CA PHE A 4 10.72 -12.44 -10.64
C PHE A 4 9.27 -12.16 -10.21
N THR A 5 8.32 -12.08 -11.15
CA THR A 5 6.92 -11.73 -10.86
C THR A 5 5.95 -12.90 -11.04
N ARG A 6 6.43 -14.12 -11.30
CA ARG A 6 5.58 -15.33 -11.48
C ARG A 6 4.66 -15.57 -10.28
N GLU A 7 5.21 -15.49 -9.08
CA GLU A 7 4.49 -15.65 -7.81
C GLU A 7 3.45 -14.54 -7.54
N THR A 8 3.55 -13.43 -8.27
CA THR A 8 2.64 -12.28 -8.20
C THR A 8 1.92 -12.06 -9.54
N TYR A 9 1.80 -13.10 -10.37
CA TYR A 9 1.07 -13.09 -11.64
C TYR A 9 1.47 -11.95 -12.59
N GLY A 10 2.76 -11.62 -12.66
CA GLY A 10 3.28 -10.58 -13.53
C GLY A 10 3.32 -9.18 -12.90
N ILE A 11 2.75 -8.99 -11.70
CA ILE A 11 2.64 -7.69 -11.01
C ILE A 11 3.81 -7.50 -10.04
N MET A 12 4.43 -6.32 -10.02
CA MET A 12 5.45 -6.00 -9.02
C MET A 12 4.78 -5.64 -7.70
N VAL A 13 4.81 -6.53 -6.72
CA VAL A 13 4.22 -6.33 -5.39
C VAL A 13 5.30 -6.05 -4.34
N TYR A 14 6.53 -6.53 -4.58
CA TYR A 14 7.64 -6.44 -3.63
C TYR A 14 8.76 -5.52 -4.15
N GLN A 15 9.30 -4.67 -3.27
CA GLN A 15 10.52 -3.87 -3.45
C GLN A 15 11.72 -4.72 -3.89
N GLU A 16 11.84 -5.97 -3.45
CA GLU A 16 12.94 -6.82 -3.90
C GLU A 16 12.72 -7.35 -5.32
N GLN A 17 11.47 -7.45 -5.80
CA GLN A 17 11.23 -7.66 -7.24
C GLN A 17 11.75 -6.45 -8.02
N ILE A 18 11.49 -5.23 -7.55
CA ILE A 18 12.03 -3.99 -8.16
C ILE A 18 13.58 -4.02 -8.15
N MET A 19 14.20 -4.42 -7.04
CA MET A 19 15.66 -4.53 -6.94
C MET A 19 16.25 -5.60 -7.88
N GLN A 20 15.65 -6.79 -7.91
CA GLN A 20 16.06 -7.89 -8.78
C GLN A 20 15.89 -7.54 -10.26
N ILE A 21 14.79 -6.85 -10.60
CA ILE A 21 14.53 -6.33 -11.94
C ILE A 21 15.59 -5.29 -12.32
N ALA A 22 15.93 -4.36 -11.43
CA ALA A 22 17.01 -3.38 -11.67
C ALA A 22 18.38 -4.03 -11.84
N SER A 23 18.69 -5.06 -11.05
CA SER A 23 19.96 -5.77 -11.17
C SER A 23 20.06 -6.58 -12.46
N GLU A 24 19.01 -7.32 -12.81
CA GLU A 24 19.01 -8.19 -13.99
C GLU A 24 18.87 -7.38 -15.29
N MET A 25 17.94 -6.42 -15.33
CA MET A 25 17.67 -5.65 -16.56
C MET A 25 18.68 -4.54 -16.77
N ALA A 26 19.05 -3.80 -15.72
CA ALA A 26 19.89 -2.61 -15.84
C ALA A 26 21.31 -2.79 -15.27
N GLY A 27 21.65 -3.96 -14.75
CA GLY A 27 23.00 -4.23 -14.24
C GLY A 27 23.34 -3.54 -12.93
N PHE A 28 22.34 -3.11 -12.17
CA PHE A 28 22.56 -2.52 -10.86
C PHE A 28 23.22 -3.56 -9.95
N THR A 29 24.25 -3.15 -9.22
CA THR A 29 24.70 -3.89 -8.04
C THR A 29 23.57 -3.90 -6.99
N MET A 30 23.57 -4.89 -6.10
CA MET A 30 22.55 -4.94 -5.04
C MET A 30 22.54 -3.68 -4.14
N GLY A 31 23.68 -3.00 -3.98
CA GLY A 31 23.74 -1.72 -3.26
C GLY A 31 23.11 -0.55 -4.03
N GLU A 32 23.26 -0.51 -5.35
CA GLU A 32 22.60 0.49 -6.21
C GLU A 32 21.09 0.22 -6.31
N ALA A 33 20.70 -1.05 -6.39
CA ALA A 33 19.31 -1.46 -6.36
C ALA A 33 18.64 -1.10 -5.03
N ASP A 34 19.35 -1.21 -3.90
CA ASP A 34 18.86 -0.74 -2.60
C ASP A 34 18.74 0.79 -2.55
N THR A 35 19.66 1.52 -3.20
CA THR A 35 19.56 2.99 -3.33
C THR A 35 18.32 3.39 -4.12
N LEU A 36 18.04 2.69 -5.22
CA LEU A 36 16.82 2.83 -6.00
C LEU A 36 15.57 2.56 -5.15
N ARG A 37 15.55 1.43 -4.42
CA ARG A 37 14.47 1.09 -3.47
C ARG A 37 14.23 2.21 -2.44
N ARG A 38 15.28 2.75 -1.84
CA ARG A 38 15.17 3.84 -0.84
C ARG A 38 14.61 5.12 -1.46
N ALA A 39 15.07 5.49 -2.65
CA ALA A 39 14.57 6.64 -3.40
C ALA A 39 13.06 6.52 -3.65
N MET A 40 12.67 5.33 -4.11
CA MET A 40 11.30 4.90 -4.36
C MET A 40 10.42 4.96 -3.11
N GLY A 41 10.87 4.39 -1.99
CA GLY A 41 10.11 4.37 -0.73
C GLY A 41 9.94 5.76 -0.10
N LYS A 42 10.95 6.64 -0.21
CA LYS A 42 10.92 8.00 0.34
C LYS A 42 10.27 9.03 -0.60
N LYS A 43 9.88 8.61 -1.81
CA LYS A 43 9.38 9.49 -2.89
C LYS A 43 10.34 10.66 -3.19
N ASP A 44 11.65 10.38 -3.12
CA ASP A 44 12.69 11.38 -3.37
C ASP A 44 12.81 11.64 -4.87
N ARG A 45 12.24 12.76 -5.33
CA ARG A 45 12.15 13.12 -6.76
C ARG A 45 13.52 13.23 -7.43
N ASP A 46 14.49 13.84 -6.76
CA ASP A 46 15.80 14.10 -7.33
C ASP A 46 16.62 12.81 -7.45
N LEU A 47 16.52 11.95 -6.43
CA LEU A 47 17.18 10.66 -6.47
C LEU A 47 16.51 9.70 -7.46
N MET A 48 15.16 9.73 -7.56
CA MET A 48 14.41 8.96 -8.55
C MET A 48 14.80 9.32 -9.99
N ALA A 49 14.93 10.61 -10.31
CA ALA A 49 15.37 11.03 -11.64
C ALA A 49 16.78 10.50 -11.99
N LYS A 50 17.72 10.58 -11.05
CA LYS A 50 19.08 10.06 -11.24
C LYS A 50 19.11 8.54 -11.42
N GLN A 51 18.32 7.81 -10.65
CA GLN A 51 18.25 6.37 -10.77
C GLN A 51 17.53 5.92 -12.05
N ARG A 52 16.55 6.70 -12.53
CA ARG A 52 15.84 6.47 -13.80
C ARG A 52 16.81 6.52 -14.98
N GLU A 53 17.61 7.57 -15.07
CA GLU A 53 18.63 7.72 -16.13
C GLU A 53 19.59 6.54 -16.13
N LYS A 54 20.08 6.15 -14.95
CA LYS A 54 20.98 5.00 -14.79
C LYS A 54 20.33 3.68 -15.17
N PHE A 55 19.07 3.46 -14.80
CA PHE A 55 18.32 2.25 -15.13
C PHE A 55 18.12 2.10 -16.63
N VAL A 56 17.71 3.17 -17.31
CA VAL A 56 17.49 3.18 -18.76
C VAL A 56 18.81 2.97 -19.52
N LEU A 57 19.90 3.62 -19.06
CA LEU A 57 21.23 3.44 -19.64
C LEU A 57 21.72 1.99 -19.50
N GLY A 58 21.63 1.42 -18.30
CA GLY A 58 22.04 0.03 -18.05
C GLY A 58 21.20 -1.00 -18.80
N CYS A 59 19.90 -0.75 -18.98
CA CYS A 59 19.04 -1.57 -19.84
C CYS A 59 19.50 -1.52 -21.29
N ARG A 60 19.86 -0.35 -21.80
CA ARG A 60 20.36 -0.17 -23.17
C ARG A 60 21.67 -0.92 -23.40
N GLU A 61 22.61 -0.84 -22.45
CA GLU A 61 23.89 -1.58 -22.50
C GLU A 61 23.68 -3.10 -22.55
N ARG A 62 22.57 -3.60 -22.01
CA ARG A 62 22.18 -5.02 -22.01
C ARG A 62 21.23 -5.41 -23.17
N GLY A 63 21.07 -4.54 -24.16
CA GLY A 63 20.28 -4.82 -25.36
C GLY A 63 18.76 -4.68 -25.18
N ILE A 64 18.29 -4.03 -24.11
CA ILE A 64 16.87 -3.74 -23.87
C ILE A 64 16.57 -2.34 -24.41
N GLY A 65 15.62 -2.23 -25.35
CA GLY A 65 15.23 -0.96 -25.96
C GLY A 65 14.68 0.05 -24.94
N ALA A 66 14.93 1.35 -25.18
CA ALA A 66 14.57 2.44 -24.27
C ALA A 66 13.09 2.41 -23.87
N GLY A 67 12.17 2.24 -24.83
CA GLY A 67 10.73 2.20 -24.51
C GLY A 67 10.32 1.02 -23.62
N LYS A 68 11.01 -0.12 -23.70
CA LYS A 68 10.78 -1.24 -22.77
C LYS A 68 11.35 -0.94 -21.38
N ALA A 69 12.53 -0.32 -21.31
CA ALA A 69 13.13 0.09 -20.05
C ALA A 69 12.27 1.14 -19.34
N GLU A 70 11.79 2.14 -20.06
CA GLU A 70 10.95 3.21 -19.55
C GLU A 70 9.60 2.69 -19.05
N ARG A 71 8.97 1.78 -19.80
CA ARG A 71 7.72 1.16 -19.37
C ARG A 71 7.88 0.31 -18.11
N VAL A 72 9.01 -0.40 -17.98
CA VAL A 72 9.32 -1.15 -16.75
C VAL A 72 9.61 -0.18 -15.60
N TRP A 73 10.33 0.92 -15.85
CA TRP A 73 10.56 1.97 -14.86
C TRP A 73 9.26 2.60 -14.35
N GLU A 74 8.32 2.97 -15.24
CA GLU A 74 7.04 3.53 -14.85
C GLU A 74 6.23 2.57 -13.96
N LEU A 75 6.26 1.27 -14.28
CA LEU A 75 5.64 0.26 -13.43
C LEU A 75 6.37 0.22 -12.08
N MET A 76 7.70 0.18 -12.06
CA MET A 76 8.49 0.21 -10.82
C MET A 76 8.17 1.45 -9.97
N GLU A 77 8.03 2.63 -10.56
CA GLU A 77 7.69 3.88 -9.88
C GLU A 77 6.25 3.88 -9.32
N LYS A 78 5.27 3.37 -10.09
CA LYS A 78 3.88 3.21 -9.64
C LYS A 78 3.78 2.22 -8.48
N PHE A 79 4.52 1.11 -8.53
CA PHE A 79 4.50 0.06 -7.51
C PHE A 79 5.43 0.33 -6.32
N ALA A 80 6.50 1.10 -6.50
CA ALA A 80 7.39 1.58 -5.45
C ALA A 80 6.65 2.29 -4.32
N GLY A 81 5.61 3.05 -4.66
CA GLY A 81 4.74 3.71 -3.68
C GLY A 81 3.89 2.74 -2.84
N TYR A 82 3.84 1.45 -3.23
CA TYR A 82 2.99 0.40 -2.66
C TYR A 82 3.74 -0.88 -2.27
N GLY A 83 5.08 -0.95 -2.43
CA GLY A 83 5.88 -2.18 -2.31
C GLY A 83 5.92 -2.81 -0.90
N PHE A 84 5.45 -4.06 -0.83
CA PHE A 84 5.29 -5.02 0.29
C PHE A 84 6.46 -5.63 1.05
N ASN A 85 7.28 -4.97 1.88
CA ASN A 85 8.41 -5.70 2.50
C ASN A 85 8.62 -5.44 4.00
N LYS A 86 8.27 -6.43 4.82
CA LYS A 86 8.57 -6.50 6.25
C LYS A 86 8.69 -7.97 6.65
N CYS A 87 9.81 -8.32 7.27
CA CYS A 87 10.23 -9.71 7.36
C CYS A 87 11.11 -9.99 8.58
N LEU A 88 10.89 -11.15 9.20
CA LEU A 88 11.68 -11.67 10.32
C LEU A 88 12.34 -12.98 9.91
N SER A 89 13.48 -13.30 10.54
CA SER A 89 14.13 -14.60 10.32
C SER A 89 13.28 -15.74 10.87
N GLY A 90 13.34 -16.92 10.25
CA GLY A 90 12.50 -18.07 10.64
C GLY A 90 12.68 -18.56 12.08
N ASP A 91 13.86 -18.32 12.68
CA ASP A 91 14.17 -18.63 14.07
C ASP A 91 13.64 -17.59 15.08
N THR A 92 12.98 -16.53 14.60
CA THR A 92 12.42 -15.49 15.48
C THR A 92 11.30 -16.06 16.33
N LEU A 93 11.40 -15.91 17.65
CA LEU A 93 10.41 -16.42 18.60
C LEU A 93 9.35 -15.36 18.89
N ILE A 94 8.10 -15.70 18.62
CA ILE A 94 6.93 -14.87 18.86
C ILE A 94 6.40 -15.19 20.26
N GLU A 95 6.20 -14.16 21.08
CA GLU A 95 5.63 -14.33 22.42
C GLU A 95 4.11 -14.49 22.33
N MET A 96 3.60 -15.56 22.94
CA MET A 96 2.17 -15.91 22.94
C MET A 96 1.48 -15.33 24.18
N ALA A 97 0.16 -15.17 24.11
CA ALA A 97 -0.64 -14.64 25.21
C ALA A 97 -0.73 -15.60 26.42
N ASP A 98 -0.54 -16.90 26.21
CA ASP A 98 -0.49 -17.94 27.25
C ASP A 98 0.88 -18.07 27.94
N GLY A 99 1.85 -17.22 27.54
CA GLY A 99 3.21 -17.25 28.06
C GLY A 99 4.15 -18.21 27.34
N SER A 100 3.66 -18.99 26.38
CA SER A 100 4.52 -19.76 25.49
C SER A 100 5.19 -18.88 24.43
N ARG A 101 6.10 -19.47 23.67
CA ARG A 101 6.68 -18.84 22.49
C ARG A 101 6.74 -19.86 21.36
N LYS A 102 6.54 -19.39 20.14
CA LYS A 102 6.66 -20.22 18.93
C LYS A 102 7.63 -19.57 17.95
N PRO A 103 8.45 -20.34 17.22
CA PRO A 103 9.09 -19.83 16.01
C PRO A 103 8.03 -19.20 15.11
N ILE A 104 8.37 -18.11 14.41
CA ILE A 104 7.44 -17.43 13.51
C ILE A 104 6.88 -18.36 12.44
N THR A 105 7.66 -19.35 12.01
CA THR A 105 7.26 -20.38 11.05
C THR A 105 6.16 -21.32 11.55
N GLU A 106 5.94 -21.38 12.86
CA GLU A 106 4.97 -22.28 13.50
C GLU A 106 3.69 -21.58 13.96
N ILE A 107 3.57 -20.26 13.74
CA ILE A 107 2.35 -19.53 14.05
C ILE A 107 1.22 -19.99 13.14
N LYS A 108 0.05 -20.26 13.73
CA LYS A 108 -1.14 -20.74 13.02
C LYS A 108 -2.27 -19.72 13.10
N SER A 109 -3.17 -19.77 12.12
CA SER A 109 -4.39 -18.96 12.16
C SER A 109 -5.18 -19.25 13.45
N GLY A 110 -5.60 -18.20 14.15
CA GLY A 110 -6.33 -18.28 15.41
C GLY A 110 -5.45 -18.30 16.66
N ASP A 111 -4.13 -18.49 16.53
CA ASP A 111 -3.18 -18.40 17.64
C ASP A 111 -3.29 -17.03 18.33
N LEU A 112 -3.27 -17.01 19.66
CA LEU A 112 -3.35 -15.77 20.43
C LEU A 112 -1.94 -15.26 20.76
N VAL A 113 -1.49 -14.26 20.01
CA VAL A 113 -0.15 -13.66 20.16
C VAL A 113 -0.18 -12.45 21.08
N LEU A 114 0.93 -12.21 21.77
CA LEU A 114 1.12 -11.00 22.56
C LEU A 114 1.52 -9.85 21.64
N THR A 115 0.87 -8.70 21.82
CA THR A 115 1.14 -7.45 21.08
C THR A 115 1.44 -6.32 22.07
N LYS A 116 1.82 -5.14 21.56
CA LYS A 116 2.00 -3.96 22.41
C LYS A 116 0.67 -3.46 23.04
N ASP A 117 -0.46 -3.83 22.44
CA ASP A 117 -1.82 -3.39 22.82
C ASP A 117 -2.62 -4.49 23.53
N GLY A 118 -1.99 -5.62 23.88
CA GLY A 118 -2.64 -6.78 24.51
C GLY A 118 -2.60 -8.03 23.63
N ALA A 119 -3.49 -8.99 23.92
CA ALA A 119 -3.55 -10.26 23.21
C ALA A 119 -4.47 -10.17 21.98
N PHE A 120 -3.98 -10.59 20.81
CA PHE A 120 -4.74 -10.57 19.55
C PHE A 120 -4.54 -11.87 18.77
N ARG A 121 -5.51 -12.20 17.91
CA ARG A 121 -5.43 -13.39 17.08
C ARG A 121 -4.53 -13.15 15.88
N ALA A 122 -3.60 -14.07 15.65
CA ALA A 122 -2.81 -14.16 14.45
C ALA A 122 -3.62 -14.79 13.32
N VAL A 123 -3.27 -14.40 12.10
CA VAL A 123 -3.69 -14.99 10.83
C VAL A 123 -2.46 -15.62 10.18
N GLU A 124 -2.71 -16.60 9.33
CA GLU A 124 -1.74 -17.43 8.58
C GLU A 124 -0.36 -16.80 8.34
N VAL A 125 0.69 -17.57 8.67
CA VAL A 125 2.09 -17.24 8.37
C VAL A 125 2.35 -17.34 6.88
N ARG A 126 3.08 -16.38 6.36
CA ARG A 126 3.47 -16.32 4.96
C ARG A 126 4.99 -16.28 4.85
N PRO A 127 5.59 -17.19 4.07
CA PRO A 127 6.96 -17.00 3.61
C PRO A 127 7.02 -15.73 2.76
N SER A 128 8.00 -14.89 3.05
CA SER A 128 8.18 -13.60 2.39
C SER A 128 9.43 -13.58 1.50
N GLY A 129 10.01 -14.76 1.23
CA GLY A 129 11.16 -14.95 0.37
C GLY A 129 12.51 -14.89 1.09
N ILE A 130 13.59 -14.99 0.31
CA ILE A 130 14.99 -14.96 0.77
C ILE A 130 15.50 -13.52 0.72
N ARG A 131 15.90 -12.96 1.87
CA ARG A 131 16.19 -11.52 2.00
C ARG A 131 17.42 -11.23 2.83
N GLN A 132 17.98 -10.04 2.63
CA GLN A 132 19.07 -9.53 3.42
C GLN A 132 18.59 -9.21 4.85
N VAL A 133 19.11 -9.96 5.82
CA VAL A 133 18.77 -9.83 7.23
C VAL A 133 19.95 -9.25 8.00
N GLY A 134 19.63 -8.34 8.92
CA GLY A 134 20.55 -7.84 9.91
C GLY A 134 20.05 -8.07 11.33
N ARG A 135 20.98 -7.95 12.28
CA ARG A 135 20.71 -8.06 13.71
C ARG A 135 20.60 -6.70 14.34
N LEU A 136 19.41 -6.36 14.82
CA LEU A 136 19.18 -5.29 15.78
C LEU A 136 19.62 -5.75 17.17
N THR A 137 20.46 -4.96 17.84
CA THR A 137 20.83 -5.17 19.25
C THR A 137 20.38 -3.97 20.07
N LEU A 138 19.62 -4.21 21.14
CA LEU A 138 19.18 -3.17 22.08
C LEU A 138 20.09 -3.07 23.30
N ALA A 139 20.03 -1.94 24.01
CA ALA A 139 20.85 -1.65 25.19
C ALA A 139 20.58 -2.60 26.38
N ASN A 140 19.38 -3.18 26.45
CA ASN A 140 19.01 -4.20 27.43
C ASN A 140 19.45 -5.63 27.02
N GLY A 141 20.12 -5.78 25.88
CA GLY A 141 20.61 -7.06 25.36
C GLY A 141 19.60 -7.87 24.55
N MET A 142 18.37 -7.38 24.35
CA MET A 142 17.45 -7.99 23.38
C MET A 142 18.01 -7.88 21.97
N THR A 143 17.78 -8.91 21.16
CA THR A 143 18.17 -8.93 19.75
C THR A 143 17.04 -9.41 18.87
N LEU A 144 16.99 -8.87 17.66
CA LEU A 144 16.04 -9.26 16.63
C LEU A 144 16.79 -9.38 15.31
N ARG A 145 16.56 -10.46 14.57
CA ARG A 145 17.05 -10.63 13.20
C ARG A 145 15.89 -10.33 12.26
N CYS A 146 16.04 -9.28 11.48
CA CYS A 146 15.00 -8.77 10.61
C CYS A 146 15.61 -8.07 9.40
N THR A 147 14.80 -7.84 8.36
CA THR A 147 15.23 -7.04 7.22
C THR A 147 15.49 -5.60 7.64
N GLN A 148 16.33 -4.89 6.89
CA GLN A 148 16.70 -3.50 7.19
C GLN A 148 15.50 -2.56 7.30
N ASP A 149 14.49 -2.80 6.46
CA ASP A 149 13.25 -2.05 6.37
C ASP A 149 12.17 -2.54 7.35
N HIS A 150 12.45 -3.52 8.21
CA HIS A 150 11.46 -4.01 9.17
C HIS A 150 11.13 -2.91 10.21
N PRO A 151 9.87 -2.49 10.35
CA PRO A 151 9.52 -1.42 11.27
C PRO A 151 9.50 -1.89 12.72
N ILE A 152 10.20 -1.13 13.53
CA ILE A 152 10.31 -1.29 14.97
C ILE A 152 9.51 -0.17 15.62
N PHE A 153 8.69 -0.51 16.63
CA PHE A 153 7.87 0.50 17.29
C PHE A 153 8.76 1.37 18.21
N THR A 154 8.73 2.68 18.00
CA THR A 154 9.52 3.65 18.77
C THR A 154 8.63 4.75 19.36
N GLN A 155 9.23 5.63 20.17
CA GLN A 155 8.58 6.83 20.70
C GLN A 155 8.12 7.82 19.62
N ARG A 156 8.63 7.68 18.38
CA ARG A 156 8.25 8.51 17.22
C ARG A 156 7.32 7.77 16.24
N GLY A 157 6.82 6.59 16.63
CA GLY A 157 6.05 5.70 15.76
C GLY A 157 6.91 4.59 15.16
N TRP A 158 6.44 4.03 14.04
CA TRP A 158 7.11 2.94 13.33
C TRP A 158 8.33 3.46 12.57
N VAL A 159 9.52 2.94 12.90
CA VAL A 159 10.78 3.32 12.27
C VAL A 159 11.47 2.05 11.78
N ASN A 160 11.96 2.04 10.54
CA ASN A 160 12.69 0.91 9.98
C ASN A 160 13.93 0.59 10.83
N ALA A 161 14.28 -0.68 10.95
CA ALA A 161 15.40 -1.14 11.75
C ALA A 161 16.73 -0.45 11.39
N GLU A 162 16.94 -0.12 10.11
CA GLU A 162 18.11 0.61 9.61
C GLU A 162 18.10 2.12 9.91
N ASP A 163 16.92 2.72 10.05
CA ASP A 163 16.74 4.16 10.29
C ASP A 163 16.73 4.50 11.80
N LEU A 164 16.87 3.50 12.67
CA LEU A 164 16.94 3.67 14.13
C LEU A 164 18.17 4.47 14.55
N ARG A 165 17.95 5.55 15.30
CA ARG A 165 19.00 6.41 15.84
C ARG A 165 19.36 6.00 17.27
N VAL A 166 20.57 6.30 17.71
CA VAL A 166 21.05 5.99 19.07
C VAL A 166 20.17 6.61 20.17
N ASP A 167 19.52 7.74 19.87
CA ASP A 167 18.59 8.45 20.76
C ASP A 167 17.15 7.94 20.70
N ASP A 168 16.84 6.98 19.83
CA ASP A 168 15.52 6.35 19.82
C ASP A 168 15.30 5.41 21.00
N PHE A 169 14.03 5.18 21.30
CA PHE A 169 13.56 4.25 22.31
C PHE A 169 12.62 3.25 21.64
N VAL A 170 13.06 2.01 21.59
CA VAL A 170 12.29 0.88 21.08
C VAL A 170 11.39 0.34 22.17
N VAL A 171 10.14 0.07 21.83
CA VAL A 171 9.20 -0.60 22.74
C VAL A 171 9.55 -2.08 22.87
N VAL A 172 9.60 -2.54 24.12
CA VAL A 172 9.90 -3.92 24.50
C VAL A 172 8.90 -4.42 25.51
N ALA A 173 8.71 -5.73 25.60
CA ALA A 173 7.93 -6.33 26.68
C ALA A 173 8.64 -6.11 28.03
N ARG A 174 7.87 -5.65 29.03
CA ARG A 174 8.35 -5.44 30.41
C ARG A 174 7.91 -6.57 31.35
N GLU A 175 6.76 -7.16 31.08
CA GLU A 175 6.25 -8.34 31.76
C GLU A 175 5.74 -9.32 30.70
N LEU A 176 5.95 -10.61 30.93
CA LEU A 176 5.44 -11.69 30.08
C LEU A 176 4.48 -12.57 30.89
N PRO A 177 3.47 -13.17 30.25
CA PRO A 177 2.60 -14.12 30.93
C PRO A 177 3.37 -15.39 31.37
N CYS A 178 3.02 -15.90 32.55
CA CYS A 178 3.32 -17.28 32.93
C CYS A 178 2.25 -18.20 32.32
N GLY A 179 2.59 -19.48 32.13
CA GLY A 179 1.54 -20.48 31.93
C GLY A 179 0.81 -20.77 33.24
N ASP A 180 -0.02 -21.79 33.22
CA ASP A 180 -0.92 -22.20 34.30
C ASP A 180 -0.61 -23.60 34.88
N GLU A 181 0.33 -24.34 34.29
CA GLU A 181 0.70 -25.69 34.71
C GLU A 181 1.38 -25.65 36.09
N ALA A 182 0.65 -26.10 37.11
CA ALA A 182 1.20 -26.34 38.43
C ALA A 182 2.02 -27.64 38.42
N VAL A 183 3.30 -27.56 38.80
CA VAL A 183 4.21 -28.71 38.85
C VAL A 183 4.79 -28.87 40.25
N PRO A 184 5.14 -30.10 40.69
CA PRO A 184 5.81 -30.33 41.95
C PRO A 184 7.11 -29.54 42.08
N ASP A 185 7.33 -28.89 43.23
CA ASP A 185 8.45 -27.95 43.46
C ASP A 185 9.84 -28.55 43.20
N HIS A 186 10.01 -29.88 43.33
CA HIS A 186 11.28 -30.56 43.09
C HIS A 186 11.71 -30.56 41.60
N LEU A 187 10.76 -30.46 40.66
CA LEU A 187 11.05 -30.39 39.21
C LEU A 187 11.77 -29.09 38.82
N PRO A 188 11.21 -27.88 39.07
CA PRO A 188 11.90 -26.63 38.79
C PRO A 188 13.18 -26.47 39.64
N ALA A 189 13.20 -27.02 40.86
CA ALA A 189 14.38 -26.97 41.71
C ALA A 189 15.56 -27.76 41.10
N LEU A 190 15.33 -29.02 40.71
CA LEU A 190 16.36 -29.85 40.08
C LEU A 190 16.86 -29.23 38.78
N LEU A 191 15.93 -28.74 37.94
CA LEU A 191 16.27 -28.09 36.68
C LEU A 191 17.18 -26.86 36.90
N GLY A 192 16.86 -26.02 37.89
CA GLY A 192 17.65 -24.82 38.16
C GLY A 192 19.06 -25.13 38.65
N TYR A 193 19.23 -26.10 39.56
CA TYR A 193 20.56 -26.57 39.94
C TYR A 193 21.32 -27.15 38.75
N ALA A 194 20.69 -28.02 37.96
CA ALA A 194 21.31 -28.66 36.81
C ALA A 194 21.74 -27.66 35.72
N LEU A 195 20.98 -26.58 35.50
CA LEU A 195 21.33 -25.53 34.55
C LEU A 195 22.57 -24.74 34.97
N SER A 196 22.82 -24.61 36.28
CA SER A 196 24.00 -23.95 36.82
C SER A 196 25.29 -24.77 36.76
N GLU A 197 25.20 -26.08 36.48
CA GLU A 197 26.39 -26.92 36.40
C GLU A 197 27.24 -26.67 35.13
N GLY A 198 28.52 -26.99 35.17
CA GLY A 198 29.42 -26.80 34.02
C GLY A 198 29.15 -27.75 32.83
N ALA A 199 28.81 -29.00 33.10
CA ALA A 199 28.50 -30.00 32.07
C ALA A 199 27.66 -31.14 32.65
N LEU A 200 26.75 -31.69 31.83
CA LEU A 200 25.92 -32.85 32.17
C LEU A 200 26.21 -34.03 31.20
N GLY A 201 27.48 -34.21 30.86
CA GLY A 201 27.95 -35.18 29.87
C GLY A 201 28.26 -36.56 30.46
N TYR A 202 27.36 -37.09 31.28
CA TYR A 202 27.52 -38.39 31.91
C TYR A 202 26.47 -39.36 31.38
N GLU A 203 26.82 -40.65 31.34
CA GLU A 203 25.92 -41.72 30.95
C GLU A 203 25.10 -42.17 32.17
N GLY A 204 23.77 -41.96 32.11
CA GLY A 204 22.82 -42.49 33.09
C GLY A 204 22.84 -41.87 34.51
N HIS A 205 23.59 -40.81 34.77
CA HIS A 205 23.59 -40.06 36.04
C HIS A 205 24.09 -38.63 35.84
N PHE A 206 24.04 -37.78 36.86
CA PHE A 206 24.64 -36.43 36.85
C PHE A 206 25.16 -36.06 38.24
N TYR A 207 25.94 -34.99 38.32
CA TYR A 207 26.43 -34.44 39.59
C TYR A 207 25.99 -32.99 39.73
N LEU A 208 25.54 -32.64 40.92
CA LEU A 208 25.35 -31.27 41.38
C LEU A 208 26.47 -30.95 42.37
N TYR A 209 27.07 -29.77 42.30
CA TYR A 209 28.20 -29.39 43.14
C TYR A 209 27.86 -28.16 43.97
N SER A 210 28.24 -28.18 45.25
CA SER A 210 28.21 -26.99 46.09
C SER A 210 29.24 -27.08 47.22
N SER A 211 29.72 -25.93 47.67
CA SER A 211 30.50 -25.81 48.90
C SER A 211 29.66 -25.49 50.13
N ALA A 212 28.38 -25.10 49.95
CA ALA A 212 27.49 -24.75 51.04
C ALA A 212 26.69 -25.97 51.50
N SER A 213 26.72 -26.27 52.80
CA SER A 213 25.97 -27.40 53.38
C SER A 213 24.47 -27.29 53.15
N ALA A 214 23.90 -26.09 53.35
CA ALA A 214 22.48 -25.84 53.16
C ALA A 214 22.01 -26.10 51.71
N GLU A 215 22.87 -25.85 50.71
CA GLU A 215 22.58 -26.17 49.31
C GLU A 215 22.65 -27.67 49.04
N ILE A 216 23.67 -28.36 49.58
CA ILE A 216 23.79 -29.83 49.49
C ILE A 216 22.54 -30.50 50.08
N ASP A 217 22.09 -30.05 51.25
CA ASP A 217 20.90 -30.59 51.91
C ASP A 217 19.64 -30.35 51.08
N ASP A 218 19.54 -29.19 50.42
CA ASP A 218 18.42 -28.87 49.53
C ASP A 218 18.41 -29.69 48.25
N MET A 219 19.58 -29.90 47.64
CA MET A 219 19.77 -30.82 46.52
C MET A 219 19.38 -32.25 46.91
N CYS A 220 19.74 -32.70 48.11
CA CYS A 220 19.37 -34.02 48.61
C CYS A 220 17.85 -34.16 48.77
N ARG A 221 17.18 -33.19 49.43
CA ARG A 221 15.72 -33.17 49.55
C ARG A 221 15.04 -33.15 48.20
N THR A 222 15.56 -32.37 47.26
CA THR A 222 15.05 -32.28 45.89
C THR A 222 15.11 -33.64 45.18
N LEU A 223 16.26 -34.33 45.23
CA LEU A 223 16.42 -35.64 44.59
C LEU A 223 15.61 -36.75 45.27
N ALA A 224 15.49 -36.72 46.61
CA ALA A 224 14.72 -37.71 47.35
C ALA A 224 13.20 -37.65 47.05
N ALA A 225 12.72 -36.55 46.48
CA ALA A 225 11.32 -36.41 46.07
C ALA A 225 11.00 -37.08 44.72
N PHE A 226 12.01 -37.53 43.97
CA PHE A 226 11.82 -38.25 42.71
C PHE A 226 11.65 -39.75 42.95
N GLY A 227 10.79 -40.38 42.15
CA GLY A 227 10.65 -41.83 42.16
C GLY A 227 11.95 -42.54 41.79
N ASN A 228 12.15 -43.72 42.37
CA ASN A 228 13.32 -44.55 42.17
C ASN A 228 14.67 -43.81 42.30
N THR A 229 14.75 -42.78 43.15
CA THR A 229 15.92 -41.90 43.26
C THR A 229 16.31 -41.67 44.72
N VAL A 230 17.57 -41.94 45.04
CA VAL A 230 18.19 -41.64 46.34
C VAL A 230 19.38 -40.71 46.13
N PRO A 231 19.50 -39.60 46.88
CA PRO A 231 20.68 -38.76 46.80
C PRO A 231 21.89 -39.46 47.44
N ARG A 232 23.03 -39.44 46.75
CA ARG A 232 24.32 -39.81 47.31
C ARG A 232 25.24 -38.60 47.35
N VAL A 233 25.75 -38.30 48.54
CA VAL A 233 26.68 -37.20 48.79
C VAL A 233 28.10 -37.74 48.83
N GLU A 234 29.01 -37.12 48.09
CA GLU A 234 30.44 -37.41 48.12
C GLU A 234 31.21 -36.14 48.49
N ARG A 235 32.01 -36.20 49.55
CA ARG A 235 32.87 -35.08 50.01
C ARG A 235 34.32 -35.39 49.68
N ARG A 236 35.02 -34.47 49.00
CA ARG A 236 36.45 -34.66 48.67
C ARG A 236 37.32 -34.39 49.90
N ARG A 237 38.21 -35.33 50.27
CA ARG A 237 39.11 -35.22 51.45
C ARG A 237 40.06 -34.01 51.46
N ARG A 238 40.26 -33.31 50.34
CA ARG A 238 41.15 -32.14 50.20
C ARG A 238 40.50 -30.90 49.56
N GLY A 239 39.16 -30.86 49.47
CA GLY A 239 38.46 -29.74 48.84
C GLY A 239 37.14 -29.40 49.54
N TRP A 240 36.85 -28.12 49.66
CA TRP A 240 35.65 -27.55 50.32
C TRP A 240 34.34 -27.78 49.55
N THR A 241 34.33 -28.59 48.48
CA THR A 241 33.17 -28.80 47.60
C THR A 241 32.65 -30.23 47.73
N GLY A 242 31.36 -30.37 48.07
CA GLY A 242 30.64 -31.63 48.03
C GLY A 242 29.92 -31.81 46.69
N SER A 243 29.71 -33.07 46.29
CA SER A 243 28.85 -33.41 45.16
C SER A 243 27.64 -34.23 45.59
N VAL A 244 26.52 -34.03 44.91
CA VAL A 244 25.28 -34.79 45.08
C VAL A 244 24.92 -35.41 43.76
N ARG A 245 24.63 -36.72 43.75
CA ARG A 245 24.20 -37.45 42.56
C ARG A 245 23.00 -38.35 42.85
N PRO A 246 22.12 -38.60 41.87
CA PRO A 246 21.07 -39.59 42.00
C PRO A 246 21.65 -41.01 41.96
N VAL A 247 21.06 -41.90 42.77
CA VAL A 247 21.28 -43.35 42.77
C VAL A 247 19.92 -44.03 42.68
N ARG A 248 19.82 -45.12 41.93
CA ARG A 248 18.59 -45.89 41.79
C ARG A 248 18.33 -46.78 43.01
N LEU A 249 17.07 -46.86 43.45
CA LEU A 249 16.63 -47.86 44.44
C LEU A 249 16.59 -49.26 43.79
N ASP A 250 15.86 -49.37 42.68
CA ASP A 250 15.88 -50.52 41.79
C ASP A 250 16.77 -50.23 40.58
N ARG A 251 17.85 -51.01 40.45
CA ARG A 251 18.82 -50.87 39.35
C ARG A 251 18.23 -51.19 37.98
N LYS A 252 17.11 -51.93 37.92
CA LYS A 252 16.43 -52.30 36.67
C LYS A 252 15.56 -51.18 36.10
N VAL A 253 15.12 -50.24 36.95
CA VAL A 253 14.27 -49.11 36.57
C VAL A 253 15.13 -47.84 36.45
N PRO A 254 14.93 -46.96 35.46
CA PRO A 254 15.59 -45.65 35.41
C PRO A 254 15.29 -44.79 36.66
N SER A 255 16.17 -43.85 36.98
CA SER A 255 15.87 -42.84 38.02
C SER A 255 15.01 -41.75 37.39
N ASP A 256 13.88 -41.41 38.02
CA ASP A 256 12.97 -40.38 37.52
C ASP A 256 13.68 -39.02 37.41
N ALA A 257 14.61 -38.71 38.31
CA ALA A 257 15.41 -37.49 38.25
C ALA A 257 16.31 -37.44 37.01
N VAL A 258 16.93 -38.57 36.66
CA VAL A 258 17.76 -38.70 35.45
C VAL A 258 16.88 -38.62 34.21
N GLU A 259 15.77 -39.35 34.18
CA GLU A 259 14.81 -39.31 33.08
C GLU A 259 14.25 -37.90 32.85
N PHE A 260 13.87 -37.21 33.93
CA PHE A 260 13.39 -35.84 33.86
C PHE A 260 14.42 -34.88 33.27
N LEU A 261 15.67 -34.89 33.75
CA LEU A 261 16.69 -33.98 33.23
C LEU A 261 17.16 -34.34 31.83
N PHE A 262 17.35 -35.62 31.55
CA PHE A 262 17.97 -36.06 30.29
C PHE A 262 16.95 -36.18 29.17
N LEU A 263 15.82 -36.85 29.41
CA LEU A 263 14.81 -37.07 28.37
C LEU A 263 13.83 -35.90 28.30
N ARG A 264 13.20 -35.52 29.43
CA ARG A 264 12.17 -34.48 29.40
C ARG A 264 12.74 -33.07 29.21
N CYS A 265 13.88 -32.76 29.84
CA CYS A 265 14.54 -31.45 29.70
C CYS A 265 15.61 -31.41 28.60
N GLY A 266 16.02 -32.54 28.03
CA GLY A 266 16.99 -32.59 26.94
C GLY A 266 18.40 -32.08 27.32
N LEU A 267 18.78 -32.18 28.60
CA LEU A 267 20.05 -31.62 29.11
C LEU A 267 21.23 -32.60 29.05
N GLN A 268 21.01 -33.85 28.67
CA GLN A 268 22.09 -34.82 28.52
C GLN A 268 23.10 -34.32 27.47
N TRP A 269 24.40 -34.46 27.79
CA TRP A 269 25.51 -34.04 26.92
C TRP A 269 25.61 -32.53 26.65
N LYS A 270 24.76 -31.71 27.26
CA LYS A 270 24.84 -30.25 27.11
C LYS A 270 25.99 -29.68 27.96
N THR A 271 26.80 -28.85 27.32
CA THR A 271 27.88 -28.08 27.95
C THR A 271 27.37 -26.73 28.43
N ALA A 272 28.12 -26.04 29.30
CA ALA A 272 27.80 -24.69 29.78
C ALA A 272 27.60 -23.63 28.68
N LEU A 273 28.01 -23.88 27.43
CA LEU A 273 27.77 -22.99 26.28
C LEU A 273 26.43 -23.27 25.60
N ALA A 274 25.97 -24.54 25.62
CA ALA A 274 24.84 -25.03 24.85
C ALA A 274 23.56 -25.23 25.67
N LYS A 275 23.62 -25.15 27.00
CA LYS A 275 22.44 -25.25 27.88
C LYS A 275 21.42 -24.17 27.56
N ARG A 276 20.14 -24.55 27.59
CA ARG A 276 18.96 -23.70 27.37
C ARG A 276 17.88 -24.09 28.37
N VAL A 277 16.97 -23.16 28.67
CA VAL A 277 15.77 -23.51 29.42
C VAL A 277 14.84 -24.32 28.49
N PRO A 278 14.37 -25.52 28.90
CA PRO A 278 13.58 -26.38 28.04
C PRO A 278 12.18 -25.79 27.79
N PRO A 279 11.57 -26.01 26.59
CA PRO A 279 10.27 -25.44 26.23
C PRO A 279 9.13 -25.79 27.19
N LEU A 280 9.19 -26.92 27.90
CA LEU A 280 8.17 -27.30 28.89
C LEU A 280 7.98 -26.25 30.01
N VAL A 281 9.01 -25.44 30.29
CA VAL A 281 8.97 -24.38 31.31
C VAL A 281 8.02 -23.26 30.92
N ASP A 282 7.72 -23.11 29.64
CA ASP A 282 6.84 -22.05 29.17
C ASP A 282 5.40 -22.18 29.71
N ARG A 283 4.95 -23.43 29.90
CA ARG A 283 3.64 -23.77 30.46
C ARG A 283 3.57 -23.63 31.99
N TRP A 284 4.71 -23.53 32.66
CA TRP A 284 4.74 -23.54 34.12
C TRP A 284 4.12 -22.28 34.74
N ALA A 285 3.37 -22.52 35.81
CA ALA A 285 2.82 -21.49 36.67
C ALA A 285 3.94 -20.65 37.32
N ARG A 286 3.58 -19.41 37.69
CA ARG A 286 4.51 -18.41 38.27
C ARG A 286 5.35 -18.95 39.43
N ARG A 287 4.78 -19.78 40.30
CA ARG A 287 5.50 -20.40 41.43
C ARG A 287 6.67 -21.27 40.96
N ALA A 288 6.44 -22.15 39.99
CA ALA A 288 7.48 -23.03 39.46
C ALA A 288 8.58 -22.24 38.74
N VAL A 289 8.21 -21.19 37.99
CA VAL A 289 9.18 -20.25 37.40
C VAL A 289 10.01 -19.55 38.49
N ALA A 290 9.39 -19.14 39.59
CA ALA A 290 10.09 -18.49 40.70
C ALA A 290 11.09 -19.44 41.40
N ILE A 291 10.73 -20.71 41.60
CA ILE A 291 11.62 -21.74 42.14
C ILE A 291 12.79 -21.99 41.19
N LEU A 292 12.53 -22.12 39.89
CA LEU A 292 13.57 -22.31 38.88
C LEU A 292 14.59 -21.15 38.90
N VAL A 293 14.09 -19.91 38.89
CA VAL A 293 14.94 -18.72 39.00
C VAL A 293 15.70 -18.71 40.31
N ALA A 294 15.08 -19.10 41.43
CA ALA A 294 15.77 -19.16 42.72
C ALA A 294 16.96 -20.12 42.68
N LYS A 295 16.79 -21.32 42.11
CA LYS A 295 17.89 -22.30 42.05
C LYS A 295 18.99 -21.94 41.05
N LEU A 296 18.64 -21.31 39.92
CA LEU A 296 19.62 -20.69 39.01
C LEU A 296 20.45 -19.61 39.74
N PHE A 297 19.79 -18.77 40.54
CA PHE A 297 20.47 -17.74 41.33
C PHE A 297 21.19 -18.31 42.56
N GLN A 298 20.83 -19.51 43.02
CA GLN A 298 21.56 -20.24 44.05
C GLN A 298 22.91 -20.72 43.50
N GLY A 299 22.93 -21.30 42.29
CA GLY A 299 24.16 -21.75 41.63
C GLY A 299 25.04 -20.59 41.15
N ASP A 300 24.59 -19.87 40.11
CA ASP A 300 25.42 -18.84 39.43
C ASP A 300 24.95 -17.40 39.66
N GLY A 301 24.01 -17.19 40.59
CA GLY A 301 23.55 -15.86 40.98
C GLY A 301 24.40 -15.24 42.08
N CYS A 302 24.52 -13.92 42.03
CA CYS A 302 25.19 -13.11 43.03
C CYS A 302 24.26 -12.00 43.55
N ILE A 303 24.24 -11.83 44.87
CA ILE A 303 23.55 -10.74 45.58
C ILE A 303 24.61 -9.87 46.22
N HIS A 304 24.92 -8.73 45.62
CA HIS A 304 26.02 -7.91 46.05
C HIS A 304 25.53 -6.69 46.84
N ALA A 305 25.54 -6.80 48.18
CA ALA A 305 25.02 -5.76 49.07
C ALA A 305 25.71 -4.39 48.89
N ARG A 306 27.04 -4.36 48.74
CA ARG A 306 27.82 -3.11 48.62
C ARG A 306 27.48 -2.30 47.35
N THR A 307 27.37 -2.96 46.20
CA THR A 307 27.00 -2.33 44.92
C THR A 307 25.48 -2.30 44.71
N ARG A 308 24.71 -2.87 45.65
CA ARG A 308 23.25 -3.01 45.62
C ARG A 308 22.74 -3.62 44.31
N SER A 309 23.40 -4.67 43.84
CA SER A 309 23.11 -5.29 42.55
C SER A 309 22.87 -6.79 42.69
N ILE A 310 21.89 -7.29 41.93
CA ILE A 310 21.60 -8.72 41.79
C ILE A 310 21.86 -9.10 40.33
N PHE A 311 22.69 -10.12 40.10
CA PHE A 311 22.96 -10.60 38.74
C PHE A 311 23.16 -12.11 38.69
N TYR A 312 22.87 -12.69 37.53
CA TYR A 312 23.16 -14.08 37.18
C TYR A 312 24.26 -14.11 36.13
N ALA A 313 25.23 -15.02 36.26
CA ALA A 313 26.34 -15.16 35.31
C ALA A 313 26.26 -16.49 34.56
N THR A 314 26.58 -16.49 33.26
CA THR A 314 26.66 -17.73 32.48
C THR A 314 27.58 -17.57 31.28
N SER A 315 28.14 -18.68 30.78
CA SER A 315 28.87 -18.70 29.50
C SER A 315 27.95 -18.87 28.29
N SER A 316 26.70 -19.31 28.47
CA SER A 316 25.76 -19.49 27.36
C SER A 316 24.97 -18.21 27.07
N GLU A 317 25.09 -17.70 25.84
CA GLU A 317 24.27 -16.58 25.37
C GLU A 317 22.78 -16.91 25.39
N GLY A 318 22.44 -18.13 24.94
CA GLY A 318 21.06 -18.61 24.90
C GLY A 318 20.45 -18.73 26.30
N LEU A 319 21.20 -19.27 27.27
CA LEU A 319 20.74 -19.34 28.66
C LEU A 319 20.60 -17.95 29.28
N ALA A 320 21.49 -17.01 28.98
CA ALA A 320 21.34 -15.63 29.44
C ALA A 320 20.03 -14.99 28.91
N GLY A 321 19.69 -15.24 27.64
CA GLY A 321 18.42 -14.85 27.04
C GLY A 321 17.21 -15.50 27.73
N ASP A 322 17.28 -16.81 28.00
CA ASP A 322 16.20 -17.54 28.64
C ASP A 322 16.00 -17.10 30.11
N VAL A 323 17.07 -16.92 30.90
CA VAL A 323 16.99 -16.41 32.29
C VAL A 323 16.39 -15.02 32.32
N ARG A 324 16.78 -14.14 31.39
CA ARG A 324 16.14 -12.83 31.24
C ARG A 324 14.66 -12.96 30.95
N ARG A 325 14.24 -13.89 30.09
CA ARG A 325 12.83 -14.15 29.79
C ARG A 325 12.07 -14.67 31.03
N LEU A 326 12.66 -15.57 31.82
CA LEU A 326 12.08 -16.03 33.09
C LEU A 326 11.89 -14.86 34.08
N LEU A 327 12.85 -13.95 34.16
CA LEU A 327 12.71 -12.73 34.98
C LEU A 327 11.57 -11.84 34.46
N LEU A 328 11.39 -11.69 33.14
CA LEU A 328 10.24 -10.98 32.57
C LEU A 328 8.90 -11.67 32.89
N LYS A 329 8.85 -13.02 32.92
CA LYS A 329 7.67 -13.77 33.39
C LYS A 329 7.32 -13.50 34.86
N LEU A 330 8.32 -13.16 35.67
CA LEU A 330 8.13 -12.70 37.04
C LEU A 330 7.89 -11.18 37.13
N GLY A 331 7.84 -10.46 36.00
CA GLY A 331 7.74 -9.00 35.91
C GLY A 331 8.94 -8.28 36.54
N ILE A 332 10.13 -8.86 36.40
CA ILE A 332 11.39 -8.35 36.91
C ILE A 332 12.24 -7.93 35.70
N PRO A 333 12.37 -6.62 35.40
CA PRO A 333 13.13 -6.17 34.26
C PRO A 333 14.63 -6.46 34.47
N SER A 334 15.34 -6.79 33.39
CA SER A 334 16.77 -7.12 33.44
C SER A 334 17.49 -6.83 32.12
N THR A 335 18.82 -6.71 32.20
CA THR A 335 19.71 -6.42 31.08
C THR A 335 20.80 -7.47 30.96
N ILE A 336 21.16 -7.82 29.73
CA ILE A 336 22.28 -8.72 29.45
C ILE A 336 23.54 -7.89 29.15
N HIS A 337 24.61 -8.17 29.86
CA HIS A 337 25.94 -7.63 29.58
C HIS A 337 26.88 -8.74 29.13
N ARG A 338 27.43 -8.59 27.93
CA ARG A 338 28.52 -9.42 27.41
C ARG A 338 29.82 -8.97 28.07
N LYS A 339 30.52 -9.89 28.74
CA LYS A 339 31.81 -9.67 29.40
C LYS A 339 32.88 -10.58 28.80
N ARG A 340 34.11 -10.10 28.72
CA ARG A 340 35.30 -10.92 28.45
C ARG A 340 36.02 -11.12 29.77
N PHE A 341 36.37 -12.36 30.11
CA PHE A 341 37.13 -12.69 31.30
C PHE A 341 38.34 -13.54 30.94
N ALA A 342 39.41 -13.37 31.69
CA ALA A 342 40.59 -14.22 31.59
C ALA A 342 40.20 -15.66 31.97
N TYR A 343 40.59 -16.62 31.15
CA TYR A 343 40.37 -18.03 31.41
C TYR A 343 41.58 -18.81 30.92
N ARG A 344 41.88 -19.96 31.53
CA ARG A 344 43.08 -20.78 31.22
C ARG A 344 43.36 -20.83 29.71
N GLY A 345 44.48 -20.23 29.28
CA GLY A 345 44.90 -20.17 27.87
C GLY A 345 44.38 -18.99 27.03
N GLY A 346 43.70 -17.99 27.61
CA GLY A 346 43.27 -16.78 26.88
C GLY A 346 42.09 -16.05 27.52
N HIS A 347 41.15 -15.60 26.69
CA HIS A 347 39.93 -14.93 27.13
C HIS A 347 38.71 -15.75 26.75
N ARG A 348 37.73 -15.85 27.65
CA ARG A 348 36.41 -16.37 27.34
C ARG A 348 35.37 -15.27 27.37
N VAL A 349 34.36 -15.43 26.54
CA VAL A 349 33.17 -14.60 26.53
C VAL A 349 32.16 -15.23 27.47
N GLY A 350 31.49 -14.41 28.27
CA GLY A 350 30.25 -14.81 28.93
C GLY A 350 29.35 -13.62 29.14
N TYR A 351 28.27 -13.88 29.86
CA TYR A 351 27.10 -13.04 29.90
C TYR A 351 26.65 -12.89 31.35
N THR A 352 26.23 -11.69 31.72
CA THR A 352 25.60 -11.43 33.01
C THR A 352 24.21 -10.85 32.80
N VAL A 353 23.20 -11.44 33.42
CA VAL A 353 21.83 -10.96 33.45
C VAL A 353 21.67 -10.15 34.74
N ASN A 354 21.65 -8.83 34.62
CA ASN A 354 21.61 -7.91 35.76
C ASN A 354 20.18 -7.41 35.91
N LEU A 355 19.64 -7.44 37.13
CA LEU A 355 18.34 -6.84 37.38
C LEU A 355 18.41 -5.34 37.07
N LEU A 356 17.41 -4.88 36.32
CA LEU A 356 17.14 -3.46 36.11
C LEU A 356 16.10 -3.02 37.14
N GLY A 357 16.18 -1.76 37.56
CA GLY A 357 15.27 -1.20 38.55
C GLY A 357 15.86 -1.12 39.95
N GLY A 358 15.30 -0.21 40.73
CA GLY A 358 15.67 0.03 42.12
C GLY A 358 14.80 -0.80 43.07
N ARG A 359 14.17 -0.10 44.03
CA ARG A 359 13.38 -0.67 45.12
C ARG A 359 12.35 -1.72 44.68
N ASP A 360 11.56 -1.44 43.65
CA ASP A 360 10.42 -2.29 43.29
C ASP A 360 10.83 -3.63 42.65
N ALA A 361 11.88 -3.62 41.82
CA ALA A 361 12.43 -4.84 41.22
C ALA A 361 13.06 -5.75 42.29
N ILE A 362 13.82 -5.17 43.23
CA ILE A 362 14.44 -5.91 44.34
C ILE A 362 13.37 -6.44 45.29
N ALA A 363 12.37 -5.64 45.64
CA ALA A 363 11.26 -6.09 46.49
C ALA A 363 10.46 -7.23 45.84
N ARG A 364 10.19 -7.13 44.53
CA ARG A 364 9.53 -8.18 43.76
C ARG A 364 10.37 -9.46 43.68
N PHE A 365 11.68 -9.33 43.44
CA PHE A 365 12.61 -10.47 43.45
C PHE A 365 12.69 -11.13 44.83
N HIS A 366 12.81 -10.35 45.91
CA HIS A 366 12.78 -10.85 47.29
C HIS A 366 11.48 -11.61 47.60
N ARG A 367 10.33 -11.03 47.27
CA ARG A 367 9.01 -11.63 47.53
C ARG A 367 8.79 -12.94 46.76
N LEU A 368 9.16 -12.98 45.48
CA LEU A 368 8.85 -14.12 44.61
C LEU A 368 9.94 -15.19 44.63
N VAL A 369 11.21 -14.78 44.56
CA VAL A 369 12.37 -15.68 44.41
C VAL A 369 13.01 -15.98 45.77
N GLY A 370 13.06 -14.99 46.66
CA GLY A 370 13.76 -15.10 47.95
C GLY A 370 13.24 -16.23 48.85
N ALA A 371 11.94 -16.51 48.82
CA ALA A 371 11.32 -17.59 49.60
C ALA A 371 11.80 -19.01 49.21
N HIS A 372 12.47 -19.15 48.07
CA HIS A 372 12.93 -20.43 47.54
C HIS A 372 14.48 -20.56 47.53
N LEU A 373 15.19 -19.53 48.00
CA LEU A 373 16.63 -19.57 48.24
C LEU A 373 16.93 -20.31 49.56
N VAL A 374 18.15 -20.81 49.71
CA VAL A 374 18.61 -21.51 50.91
C VAL A 374 19.96 -20.98 51.40
N GLY A 375 20.29 -21.26 52.67
CA GLY A 375 21.55 -20.83 53.30
C GLY A 375 21.55 -19.33 53.62
N GLU A 376 22.65 -18.64 53.28
CA GLU A 376 22.86 -17.24 53.64
C GLU A 376 22.16 -16.26 52.68
N LYS A 377 22.00 -16.63 51.40
CA LYS A 377 21.41 -15.78 50.33
C LYS A 377 20.02 -15.20 50.66
N PRO A 378 19.06 -15.91 51.28
CA PRO A 378 17.80 -15.32 51.74
C PRO A 378 18.01 -14.12 52.66
N SER A 379 18.93 -14.23 53.62
CA SER A 379 19.21 -13.18 54.60
C SER A 379 19.92 -11.99 53.95
N GLU A 380 20.87 -12.24 53.03
CA GLU A 380 21.52 -11.19 52.23
C GLU A 380 20.52 -10.43 51.36
N LEU A 381 19.59 -11.16 50.74
CA LEU A 381 18.54 -10.57 49.92
C LEU A 381 17.56 -9.74 50.75
N ALA A 382 17.16 -10.24 51.92
CA ALA A 382 16.31 -9.52 52.86
C ALA A 382 17.00 -8.23 53.34
N GLY A 383 18.29 -8.29 53.69
CA GLY A 383 19.09 -7.13 54.07
C GLY A 383 19.21 -6.11 52.92
N LEU A 384 19.44 -6.58 51.69
CA LEU A 384 19.46 -5.73 50.51
C LEU A 384 18.10 -5.07 50.26
N ALA A 385 17.00 -5.82 50.32
CA ALA A 385 15.65 -5.29 50.17
C ALA A 385 15.30 -4.27 51.26
N ALA A 386 15.65 -4.55 52.52
CA ALA A 386 15.47 -3.65 53.64
C ALA A 386 16.26 -2.34 53.46
N SER A 387 17.45 -2.38 52.85
CA SER A 387 18.26 -1.18 52.57
C SER A 387 17.56 -0.16 51.65
N TYR A 388 16.52 -0.55 50.92
CA TYR A 388 15.69 0.33 50.08
C TYR A 388 14.41 0.83 50.78
N SER A 389 13.99 0.21 51.89
CA SER A 389 12.72 0.51 52.56
C SER A 389 12.61 1.96 53.05
N GLY A 390 13.70 2.54 53.57
CA GLY A 390 13.80 3.93 54.02
C GLY A 390 14.21 4.95 52.96
N THR A 391 14.49 4.52 51.73
CA THR A 391 14.83 5.47 50.64
C THR A 391 13.55 6.05 50.02
N ALA A 392 13.48 7.38 49.91
CA ALA A 392 12.39 8.05 49.20
C ALA A 392 12.28 7.48 47.77
N ARG A 393 11.07 7.25 47.27
CA ARG A 393 10.81 6.61 45.95
C ARG A 393 11.57 7.31 44.81
N LEU A 394 11.75 8.62 44.91
CA LEU A 394 12.47 9.46 43.95
C LEU A 394 14.02 9.34 44.03
N LEU A 395 14.58 8.84 45.14
CA LEU A 395 16.02 8.80 45.42
C LEU A 395 16.67 7.41 45.24
N ALA A 396 15.91 6.35 44.97
CA ALA A 396 16.46 5.00 44.84
C ALA A 396 17.51 4.93 43.71
N ARG A 397 18.77 4.60 44.04
CA ARG A 397 19.85 4.44 43.04
C ARG A 397 19.83 3.02 42.44
N GLY A 398 20.03 2.90 41.13
CA GLY A 398 20.07 1.63 40.37
C GLY A 398 20.10 1.84 38.84
N SER A 399 20.29 0.77 38.07
CA SER A 399 20.15 0.79 36.60
C SER A 399 18.69 1.12 36.24
N VAL A 400 18.45 2.32 35.72
CA VAL A 400 17.10 2.90 35.69
C VAL A 400 16.35 2.51 34.43
N GLU A 401 15.14 1.98 34.61
CA GLU A 401 14.12 1.95 33.56
C GLU A 401 13.56 3.37 33.36
N VAL A 402 13.68 3.90 32.14
CA VAL A 402 13.28 5.27 31.80
C VAL A 402 12.15 5.29 30.77
N VAL A 403 11.26 6.27 30.91
CA VAL A 403 10.24 6.62 29.93
C VAL A 403 10.78 7.78 29.07
N PRO A 404 10.68 7.72 27.73
CA PRO A 404 11.25 8.72 26.82
C PRO A 404 10.65 10.11 27.04
N PRO A 405 11.44 11.20 26.95
CA PRO A 405 10.93 12.58 27.07
C PRO A 405 9.75 12.90 26.16
N ALA A 406 9.81 12.44 24.91
CA ALA A 406 8.76 12.65 23.91
C ALA A 406 7.40 12.09 24.34
N CYS A 407 7.36 11.05 25.18
CA CYS A 407 6.11 10.43 25.62
C CYS A 407 5.47 11.16 26.80
N TYR A 408 6.25 11.62 27.79
CA TYR A 408 5.67 12.13 29.05
C TYR A 408 5.63 13.65 29.17
N LEU A 409 6.47 14.42 28.46
CA LEU A 409 6.61 15.86 28.71
C LEU A 409 5.30 16.63 28.50
N GLY A 410 4.59 16.38 27.40
CA GLY A 410 3.29 16.99 27.11
C GLY A 410 2.23 16.64 28.17
N PRO A 411 1.91 15.34 28.33
CA PRO A 411 0.93 14.89 29.32
C PRO A 411 1.24 15.33 30.76
N LEU A 412 2.53 15.36 31.15
CA LEU A 412 2.93 15.75 32.49
C LEU A 412 2.74 17.25 32.74
N ARG A 413 3.12 18.10 31.78
CA ARG A 413 2.90 19.56 31.89
C ARG A 413 1.41 19.88 31.97
N GLU A 414 0.61 19.25 31.12
CA GLU A 414 -0.84 19.42 31.11
C GLU A 414 -1.46 19.02 32.45
N ALA A 415 -1.12 17.83 32.96
CA ALA A 415 -1.65 17.33 34.22
C ALA A 415 -1.27 18.23 35.42
N ILE A 416 -0.07 18.81 35.41
CA ILE A 416 0.35 19.77 36.44
C ILE A 416 -0.48 21.06 36.36
N LEU A 417 -0.66 21.63 35.16
CA LEU A 417 -1.40 22.87 34.97
C LEU A 417 -2.88 22.74 35.30
N LYS A 418 -3.46 21.53 35.19
CA LYS A 418 -4.84 21.26 35.63
C LYS A 418 -5.02 21.39 37.14
N ARG A 419 -3.98 21.15 37.95
CA ARG A 419 -4.08 21.07 39.42
C ARG A 419 -3.35 22.20 40.16
N PHE A 420 -2.40 22.86 39.52
CA PHE A 420 -1.56 23.89 40.12
C PHE A 420 -1.52 25.15 39.25
N PRO A 421 -1.41 26.35 39.86
CA PRO A 421 -1.47 27.62 39.14
C PRO A 421 -0.28 27.86 38.20
N SER A 422 0.81 27.12 38.37
CA SER A 422 1.96 27.15 37.44
C SER A 422 2.75 25.85 37.52
N LEU A 423 3.55 25.57 36.49
CA LEU A 423 4.47 24.44 36.48
C LEU A 423 5.47 24.49 37.65
N ARG A 424 5.96 25.68 38.03
CA ARG A 424 6.87 25.84 39.18
C ARG A 424 6.19 25.51 40.51
N ALA A 425 4.94 25.98 40.69
CA ALA A 425 4.16 25.68 41.89
C ALA A 425 3.90 24.17 42.00
N GLY A 426 3.52 23.52 40.89
CA GLY A 426 3.32 22.07 40.85
C GLY A 426 4.59 21.28 41.13
N CYS A 427 5.74 21.65 40.54
CA CYS A 427 7.02 21.01 40.85
C CYS A 427 7.39 21.10 42.33
N ARG A 428 7.18 22.27 42.95
CA ARG A 428 7.43 22.49 44.38
C ARG A 428 6.51 21.63 45.25
N ALA A 429 5.22 21.59 44.93
CA ALA A 429 4.23 20.81 45.67
C ALA A 429 4.45 19.29 45.54
N LEU A 430 4.84 18.82 44.36
CA LEU A 430 5.06 17.40 44.07
C LEU A 430 6.47 16.91 44.47
N GLY A 431 7.39 17.83 44.76
CA GLY A 431 8.74 17.50 45.23
C GLY A 431 9.69 16.98 44.14
N PHE A 432 9.59 17.51 42.91
CA PHE A 432 10.50 17.13 41.82
C PHE A 432 11.10 18.36 41.10
N ALA A 433 12.27 18.16 40.49
CA ALA A 433 13.03 19.27 39.91
C ALA A 433 12.34 19.85 38.66
N TYR A 434 12.14 21.19 38.67
CA TYR A 434 11.50 21.93 37.56
C TYR A 434 12.13 21.64 36.20
N ARG A 435 13.46 21.44 36.15
CA ARG A 435 14.17 21.09 34.92
C ARG A 435 13.61 19.85 34.22
N LEU A 436 13.02 18.89 34.94
CA LEU A 436 12.50 17.64 34.37
C LEU A 436 11.28 17.85 33.47
N LEU A 437 10.67 19.03 33.50
CA LEU A 437 9.58 19.42 32.60
C LEU A 437 10.07 19.93 31.24
N PHE A 438 11.37 19.95 30.95
CA PHE A 438 11.89 20.48 29.69
C PHE A 438 12.79 19.47 28.99
N GLU A 439 12.90 19.61 27.67
CA GLU A 439 13.91 18.88 26.90
C GLU A 439 15.31 19.34 27.31
N ASP A 440 16.24 18.40 27.29
CA ASP A 440 17.63 18.62 27.67
C ASP A 440 18.45 17.55 26.95
N ARG A 441 19.47 17.96 26.18
CA ARG A 441 20.30 17.05 25.38
C ARG A 441 21.00 15.98 26.24
N GLY A 442 21.19 16.22 27.54
CA GLY A 442 21.77 15.25 28.48
C GLY A 442 20.76 14.30 29.12
N LYS A 443 19.44 14.53 28.97
CA LYS A 443 18.41 13.70 29.60
C LYS A 443 18.12 12.46 28.77
N ARG A 444 18.20 11.30 29.44
CA ARG A 444 17.83 10.00 28.86
C ARG A 444 16.35 9.65 29.02
N GLY A 445 15.55 10.49 29.68
CA GLY A 445 14.17 10.18 30.07
C GLY A 445 13.91 10.41 31.56
N ILE A 446 12.67 10.21 31.98
CA ILE A 446 12.27 10.20 33.39
C ILE A 446 12.22 8.76 33.86
N ARG A 447 12.53 8.53 35.14
CA ARG A 447 12.40 7.18 35.70
C ARG A 447 10.92 6.79 35.75
N ARG A 448 10.61 5.52 35.48
CA ARG A 448 9.22 5.04 35.54
C ARG A 448 8.62 5.18 36.94
N ASP A 449 9.36 4.88 38.00
CA ASP A 449 8.92 5.02 39.39
C ASP A 449 8.57 6.47 39.76
N THR A 450 9.33 7.42 39.22
CA THR A 450 9.07 8.86 39.34
C THR A 450 7.79 9.22 38.58
N LEU A 451 7.62 8.71 37.35
CA LEU A 451 6.42 8.96 36.58
C LEU A 451 5.18 8.36 37.25
N GLU A 452 5.29 7.17 37.85
CA GLU A 452 4.21 6.50 38.58
C GLU A 452 3.84 7.27 39.86
N TYR A 453 4.85 7.76 40.59
CA TYR A 453 4.64 8.64 41.74
C TYR A 453 3.89 9.92 41.36
N LEU A 454 4.21 10.50 40.20
CA LEU A 454 3.56 11.70 39.67
C LEU A 454 2.15 11.41 39.16
N ALA A 455 1.96 10.34 38.38
CA ALA A 455 0.67 9.92 37.83
C ALA A 455 -0.37 9.72 38.93
N ALA A 456 -0.01 9.00 39.99
CA ALA A 456 -0.87 8.75 41.16
C ALA A 456 -1.29 10.01 41.93
N ARG A 457 -0.63 11.15 41.73
CA ARG A 457 -0.92 12.45 42.39
C ARG A 457 -1.56 13.47 41.46
N LEU A 458 -1.45 13.25 40.16
CA LEU A 458 -1.93 14.15 39.12
C LEU A 458 -3.22 13.69 38.46
N ASP A 459 -3.66 12.45 38.74
CA ASP A 459 -4.92 11.87 38.24
C ASP A 459 -5.05 12.02 36.71
N SER A 460 -4.04 11.50 36.00
CA SER A 460 -3.92 11.66 34.55
C SER A 460 -3.88 10.30 33.86
N PRO A 461 -4.97 9.91 33.15
CA PRO A 461 -5.03 8.66 32.40
C PRO A 461 -3.90 8.52 31.37
N ALA A 462 -3.46 9.63 30.78
CA ALA A 462 -2.34 9.64 29.83
C ALA A 462 -1.02 9.29 30.49
N LEU A 463 -0.78 9.72 31.74
CA LEU A 463 0.40 9.32 32.51
C LEU A 463 0.30 7.88 32.99
N ASP A 464 -0.90 7.44 33.41
CA ASP A 464 -1.17 6.05 33.83
C ASP A 464 -0.88 5.06 32.71
N ALA A 465 -1.28 5.37 31.48
CA ALA A 465 -0.99 4.57 30.29
C ALA A 465 0.52 4.41 30.03
N LEU A 466 1.33 5.44 30.32
CA LEU A 466 2.78 5.39 30.14
C LEU A 466 3.47 4.54 31.21
N VAL A 467 2.90 4.45 32.42
CA VAL A 467 3.45 3.66 33.53
C VAL A 467 2.93 2.23 33.57
N ALA A 468 1.93 1.90 32.74
CA ALA A 468 1.32 0.58 32.60
C ALA A 468 2.36 -0.57 32.51
N PRO A 469 2.05 -1.75 33.09
CA PRO A 469 3.03 -2.80 33.34
C PRO A 469 3.53 -3.54 32.10
N GLY A 470 2.76 -3.56 31.00
CA GLY A 470 3.05 -4.43 29.85
C GLY A 470 4.23 -4.01 29.00
N ILE A 471 4.48 -2.71 28.84
CA ILE A 471 5.47 -2.16 27.91
C ILE A 471 6.62 -1.45 28.62
N GLY A 472 7.83 -1.66 28.12
CA GLY A 472 9.07 -1.02 28.53
C GLY A 472 9.76 -0.35 27.35
N TRP A 473 10.86 0.35 27.63
CA TRP A 473 11.63 1.08 26.63
C TRP A 473 13.11 0.69 26.69
N SER A 474 13.71 0.49 25.52
CA SER A 474 15.15 0.25 25.41
C SER A 474 15.75 0.96 24.20
N ARG A 475 16.95 1.52 24.36
CA ARG A 475 17.64 2.21 23.26
C ARG A 475 18.25 1.21 22.29
N PRO A 476 18.25 1.47 20.97
CA PRO A 476 19.01 0.67 20.03
C PRO A 476 20.51 0.94 20.22
N ARG A 477 21.33 -0.09 20.10
CA ARG A 477 22.80 0.04 20.09
C ARG A 477 23.35 0.05 18.68
N ARG A 478 22.91 -0.92 17.87
CA ARG A 478 23.38 -1.13 16.51
C ARG A 478 22.41 -2.01 15.74
N PHE A 479 22.37 -1.79 14.44
CA PHE A 479 21.84 -2.73 13.45
C PHE A 479 23.02 -3.15 12.57
N VAL A 480 23.29 -4.46 12.46
CA VAL A 480 24.40 -4.99 11.67
C VAL A 480 23.86 -6.01 10.69
N VAL A 481 24.07 -5.77 9.39
CA VAL A 481 23.69 -6.72 8.34
C VAL A 481 24.55 -7.99 8.48
N GLU A 482 23.91 -9.16 8.48
CA GLU A 482 24.60 -10.45 8.72
C GLU A 482 24.67 -11.33 7.47
N GLY A 483 23.65 -11.31 6.61
CA GLY A 483 23.60 -12.17 5.43
C GLY A 483 22.22 -12.21 4.78
N VAL A 484 21.98 -13.25 3.99
CA VAL A 484 20.70 -13.45 3.30
C VAL A 484 20.08 -14.77 3.78
N GLU A 485 18.81 -14.76 4.16
CA GLU A 485 18.10 -15.94 4.67
C GLU A 485 16.60 -15.90 4.34
N PRO A 486 15.89 -17.05 4.39
CA PRO A 486 14.43 -17.08 4.30
C PRO A 486 13.79 -16.26 5.42
N THR A 487 12.79 -15.47 5.05
CA THR A 487 12.08 -14.61 5.97
C THR A 487 10.58 -14.86 5.93
N TYR A 488 9.93 -14.54 7.05
CA TYR A 488 8.53 -14.84 7.30
C TYR A 488 7.86 -13.63 7.92
N ASP A 489 6.53 -13.60 7.77
CA ASP A 489 5.68 -12.69 8.51
C ASP A 489 4.27 -13.27 8.66
N PHE A 490 3.45 -12.68 9.52
CA PHE A 490 2.06 -13.06 9.72
C PHE A 490 1.22 -11.84 10.09
N GLU A 491 -0.09 -11.94 9.88
CA GLU A 491 -0.99 -10.82 10.15
C GLU A 491 -1.61 -10.91 11.55
N VAL A 492 -1.74 -9.77 12.23
CA VAL A 492 -2.50 -9.63 13.47
C VAL A 492 -3.55 -8.54 13.27
N PRO A 493 -4.77 -8.90 12.83
CA PRO A 493 -5.84 -7.94 12.60
C PRO A 493 -6.13 -7.12 13.88
N GLY A 494 -6.39 -5.83 13.71
CA GLY A 494 -6.59 -4.90 14.83
C GLY A 494 -5.29 -4.28 15.35
N ALA A 495 -4.49 -5.02 16.12
CA ALA A 495 -3.29 -4.49 16.78
C ALA A 495 -2.16 -4.11 15.82
N ARG A 496 -2.11 -4.73 14.64
CA ARG A 496 -1.09 -4.51 13.61
C ARG A 496 0.35 -4.62 14.12
N SER A 497 0.54 -5.42 15.16
CA SER A 497 1.82 -5.59 15.85
C SER A 497 1.85 -6.90 16.61
N PHE A 498 3.05 -7.35 16.94
CA PHE A 498 3.28 -8.49 17.83
C PHE A 498 4.62 -8.33 18.56
N ILE A 499 4.86 -9.14 19.58
CA ILE A 499 6.09 -9.15 20.35
C ILE A 499 7.01 -10.28 19.84
N ALA A 500 8.12 -9.91 19.20
CA ALA A 500 9.12 -10.82 18.64
C ALA A 500 10.43 -10.72 19.43
N ASN A 501 10.90 -11.83 20.03
CA ASN A 501 12.03 -11.85 20.96
C ASN A 501 11.93 -10.78 22.08
N GLY A 502 10.69 -10.45 22.47
CA GLY A 502 10.38 -9.39 23.43
C GLY A 502 10.41 -7.96 22.87
N ILE A 503 10.59 -7.75 21.57
CA ILE A 503 10.59 -6.43 20.91
C ILE A 503 9.25 -6.24 20.18
N ALA A 504 8.65 -5.05 20.28
CA ALA A 504 7.42 -4.74 19.55
C ALA A 504 7.71 -4.42 18.08
N VAL A 505 7.13 -5.22 17.20
CA VAL A 505 7.33 -5.17 15.76
C VAL A 505 5.99 -5.12 15.01
N HIS A 506 6.02 -4.68 13.75
CA HIS A 506 4.81 -4.47 12.94
C HIS A 506 4.47 -5.73 12.12
N ASN A 507 3.19 -6.01 11.88
CA ASN A 507 2.75 -7.06 10.93
C ASN A 507 2.82 -6.59 9.47
N SER A 508 3.29 -7.36 8.49
CA SER A 508 3.32 -6.88 7.09
C SER A 508 1.92 -6.47 6.61
N HIS A 509 1.88 -5.28 6.00
CA HIS A 509 0.66 -4.54 5.65
C HIS A 509 0.04 -5.01 4.30
N ALA A 510 0.58 -6.09 3.72
CA ALA A 510 0.28 -6.51 2.35
C ALA A 510 -1.10 -7.15 2.22
N ALA A 511 -1.48 -8.05 3.14
CA ALA A 511 -2.75 -8.77 3.08
C ALA A 511 -3.96 -7.84 3.23
N ALA A 512 -3.89 -6.86 4.14
CA ALA A 512 -4.95 -5.86 4.33
C ALA A 512 -5.20 -5.00 3.08
N TYR A 513 -4.14 -4.59 2.34
CA TYR A 513 -4.32 -3.87 1.07
C TYR A 513 -4.71 -4.78 -0.08
N ALA A 514 -4.21 -6.02 -0.13
CA ALA A 514 -4.64 -6.99 -1.13
C ALA A 514 -6.15 -7.26 -1.03
N LEU A 515 -6.70 -7.27 0.20
CA LEU A 515 -8.14 -7.36 0.41
C LEU A 515 -8.89 -6.16 -0.19
N VAL A 516 -8.41 -4.93 0.01
CA VAL A 516 -9.02 -3.73 -0.61
C VAL A 516 -8.94 -3.79 -2.13
N ALA A 517 -7.79 -4.20 -2.69
CA ALA A 517 -7.63 -4.39 -4.13
C ALA A 517 -8.58 -5.48 -4.70
N TYR A 518 -8.78 -6.57 -3.96
CA TYR A 518 -9.75 -7.60 -4.31
C TYR A 518 -11.18 -7.06 -4.24
N GLN A 519 -11.53 -6.31 -3.20
CA GLN A 519 -12.84 -5.70 -3.04
C GLN A 519 -13.16 -4.72 -4.18
N THR A 520 -12.21 -3.87 -4.57
CA THR A 520 -12.41 -2.93 -5.69
C THR A 520 -12.54 -3.69 -7.01
N ALA A 521 -11.74 -4.72 -7.25
CA ALA A 521 -11.88 -5.57 -8.43
C ALA A 521 -13.23 -6.31 -8.46
N TYR A 522 -13.65 -6.89 -7.33
CA TYR A 522 -14.93 -7.57 -7.18
C TYR A 522 -16.11 -6.62 -7.48
N LEU A 523 -16.09 -5.41 -6.92
CA LEU A 523 -17.14 -4.42 -7.18
C LEU A 523 -17.15 -3.96 -8.64
N LYS A 524 -15.98 -3.76 -9.27
CA LYS A 524 -15.90 -3.38 -10.68
C LYS A 524 -16.43 -4.47 -11.62
N VAL A 525 -16.26 -5.75 -11.27
CA VAL A 525 -16.74 -6.88 -12.08
C VAL A 525 -18.24 -7.13 -11.89
N ASN A 526 -18.72 -7.11 -10.64
CA ASN A 526 -20.10 -7.51 -10.33
C ASN A 526 -21.09 -6.34 -10.30
N TYR A 527 -20.62 -5.12 -10.03
CA TYR A 527 -21.43 -3.90 -9.96
C TYR A 527 -20.78 -2.75 -10.75
N PRO A 528 -20.48 -2.95 -12.06
CA PRO A 528 -19.66 -2.04 -12.85
C PRO A 528 -20.24 -0.61 -12.91
N ILE A 529 -21.55 -0.49 -13.07
CA ILE A 529 -22.23 0.82 -13.20
C ILE A 529 -22.15 1.60 -11.89
N GLN A 530 -22.45 0.94 -10.76
CA GLN A 530 -22.39 1.54 -9.43
C GLN A 530 -20.94 1.86 -9.04
N PHE A 531 -19.99 0.99 -9.36
CA PHE A 531 -18.57 1.21 -9.12
C PHE A 531 -18.06 2.42 -9.90
N MET A 532 -18.39 2.52 -11.19
CA MET A 532 -17.97 3.66 -12.01
C MET A 532 -18.65 4.97 -11.57
N ALA A 533 -19.93 4.95 -11.20
CA ALA A 533 -20.60 6.12 -10.62
C ALA A 533 -19.94 6.59 -9.31
N ALA A 534 -19.56 5.64 -8.44
CA ALA A 534 -18.83 5.94 -7.20
C ALA A 534 -17.41 6.47 -7.47
N LEU A 535 -16.71 5.92 -8.46
CA LEU A 535 -15.37 6.37 -8.86
C LEU A 535 -15.42 7.80 -9.42
N LEU A 536 -16.34 8.08 -10.35
CA LEU A 536 -16.62 9.41 -10.87
C LEU A 536 -16.96 10.40 -9.75
N THR A 537 -17.76 9.96 -8.78
CA THR A 537 -18.12 10.76 -7.59
C THR A 537 -16.90 11.09 -6.72
N SER A 538 -15.98 10.13 -6.53
CA SER A 538 -14.81 10.32 -5.67
C SER A 538 -13.79 11.32 -6.21
N GLU A 539 -13.80 11.55 -7.53
CA GLU A 539 -12.82 12.37 -8.25
C GLU A 539 -13.51 13.57 -8.93
N MET A 540 -14.69 13.99 -8.46
CA MET A 540 -15.49 15.11 -9.01
C MET A 540 -14.75 16.46 -9.04
N GLY A 541 -13.71 16.62 -8.23
CA GLY A 541 -12.89 17.83 -8.20
C GLY A 541 -11.79 17.89 -9.26
N ASP A 542 -11.58 16.81 -10.03
CA ASP A 542 -10.50 16.67 -11.01
C ASP A 542 -11.10 16.36 -12.40
N THR A 543 -11.24 17.40 -13.21
CA THR A 543 -11.87 17.31 -14.54
C THR A 543 -11.14 16.33 -15.45
N ASP A 544 -9.81 16.30 -15.43
CA ASP A 544 -9.00 15.41 -16.28
C ASP A 544 -9.27 13.93 -15.96
N LYS A 545 -9.43 13.60 -14.67
CA LYS A 545 -9.79 12.23 -14.25
C LYS A 545 -11.23 11.87 -14.62
N ILE A 546 -12.17 12.81 -14.51
CA ILE A 546 -13.56 12.57 -14.91
C ILE A 546 -13.62 12.19 -16.39
N VAL A 547 -12.93 12.93 -17.26
CA VAL A 547 -12.87 12.60 -18.70
C VAL A 547 -12.37 11.17 -18.91
N LYS A 548 -11.24 10.81 -18.27
CA LYS A 548 -10.67 9.48 -18.36
C LYS A 548 -11.63 8.37 -17.89
N TYR A 549 -12.36 8.58 -16.81
CA TYR A 549 -13.31 7.59 -16.30
C TYR A 549 -14.58 7.50 -17.14
N ILE A 550 -15.01 8.59 -17.79
CA ILE A 550 -16.13 8.57 -18.75
C ILE A 550 -15.72 7.79 -20.01
N GLU A 551 -14.50 7.97 -20.51
CA GLU A 551 -13.97 7.16 -21.60
C GLU A 551 -13.91 5.67 -21.21
N GLU A 552 -13.48 5.36 -19.99
CA GLU A 552 -13.49 3.99 -19.47
C GLU A 552 -14.93 3.44 -19.34
N CYS A 553 -15.91 4.26 -18.93
CA CYS A 553 -17.33 3.88 -18.96
C CYS A 553 -17.77 3.54 -20.39
N ARG A 554 -17.45 4.39 -21.38
CA ARG A 554 -17.77 4.14 -22.79
C ARG A 554 -17.12 2.85 -23.29
N ALA A 555 -15.85 2.61 -22.97
CA ALA A 555 -15.14 1.37 -23.32
C ALA A 555 -15.74 0.13 -22.65
N MET A 556 -16.34 0.28 -21.46
CA MET A 556 -17.08 -0.77 -20.75
C MET A 556 -18.53 -0.91 -21.23
N GLY A 557 -18.99 -0.10 -22.20
CA GLY A 557 -20.37 -0.09 -22.68
C GLY A 557 -21.38 0.58 -21.72
N ILE A 558 -20.90 1.31 -20.72
CA ILE A 558 -21.71 2.03 -19.73
C ILE A 558 -22.03 3.43 -20.29
N GLN A 559 -23.32 3.73 -20.45
CA GLN A 559 -23.75 5.04 -20.94
C GLN A 559 -23.71 6.08 -19.82
N VAL A 560 -23.19 7.26 -20.14
CA VAL A 560 -23.16 8.43 -19.25
C VAL A 560 -24.07 9.50 -19.86
N HIS A 561 -25.19 9.80 -19.22
CA HIS A 561 -26.11 10.84 -19.68
C HIS A 561 -25.71 12.24 -19.20
N PRO A 562 -26.04 13.29 -19.97
CA PRO A 562 -25.85 14.68 -19.58
C PRO A 562 -26.51 15.03 -18.23
N PRO A 563 -26.08 16.13 -17.61
CA PRO A 563 -26.78 16.70 -16.46
C PRO A 563 -28.18 17.16 -16.86
N ASP A 564 -29.12 17.12 -15.91
CA ASP A 564 -30.48 17.63 -16.07
C ASP A 564 -30.98 18.17 -14.72
N VAL A 565 -31.45 19.42 -14.65
CA VAL A 565 -31.93 20.03 -13.40
C VAL A 565 -33.12 19.27 -12.80
N ASN A 566 -33.93 18.60 -13.62
CA ASN A 566 -35.12 17.88 -13.19
C ASN A 566 -34.82 16.45 -12.71
N VAL A 567 -33.68 15.86 -13.09
CA VAL A 567 -33.39 14.44 -12.82
C VAL A 567 -32.06 14.21 -12.11
N SER A 568 -31.01 14.97 -12.43
CA SER A 568 -29.68 14.80 -11.84
C SER A 568 -29.67 15.05 -10.34
N ALA A 569 -28.79 14.32 -9.65
CA ALA A 569 -28.45 14.51 -8.25
C ALA A 569 -27.23 15.42 -8.09
N VAL A 570 -26.80 15.66 -6.83
CA VAL A 570 -25.55 16.39 -6.55
C VAL A 570 -24.36 15.68 -7.17
N ARG A 571 -24.23 14.39 -6.84
CA ARG A 571 -23.14 13.51 -7.25
C ARG A 571 -23.55 12.67 -8.45
N PHE A 572 -22.60 12.00 -9.09
CA PHE A 572 -22.92 10.99 -10.10
C PHE A 572 -23.83 9.93 -9.49
N SER A 573 -24.88 9.56 -10.21
CA SER A 573 -25.91 8.64 -9.73
C SER A 573 -26.22 7.59 -10.77
N VAL A 574 -26.80 6.48 -10.33
CA VAL A 574 -27.22 5.39 -11.21
C VAL A 574 -28.72 5.50 -11.41
N ALA A 575 -29.16 5.54 -12.68
CA ALA A 575 -30.56 5.61 -13.06
C ALA A 575 -30.91 4.43 -13.97
N GLY A 576 -31.16 3.25 -13.38
CA GLY A 576 -31.24 2.00 -14.16
C GLY A 576 -29.85 1.57 -14.62
N ASP A 577 -29.67 1.34 -15.92
CA ASP A 577 -28.41 0.83 -16.49
C ASP A 577 -27.45 1.94 -16.97
N VAL A 578 -27.66 3.17 -16.52
CA VAL A 578 -26.91 4.34 -16.97
C VAL A 578 -26.40 5.17 -15.80
N VAL A 579 -25.23 5.79 -16.01
CA VAL A 579 -24.68 6.79 -15.09
C VAL A 579 -25.23 8.15 -15.47
N ARG A 580 -25.82 8.86 -14.51
CA ARG A 580 -26.30 10.23 -14.68
C ARG A 580 -25.27 11.20 -14.16
N PHE A 581 -24.95 12.23 -14.94
CA PHE A 581 -24.01 13.27 -14.56
C PHE A 581 -24.48 14.01 -13.29
N GLY A 582 -23.57 14.18 -12.33
CA GLY A 582 -23.83 14.95 -11.12
C GLY A 582 -23.69 16.44 -11.39
N LEU A 583 -24.63 17.26 -10.90
CA LEU A 583 -24.61 18.71 -11.14
C LEU A 583 -23.34 19.38 -10.57
N ALA A 584 -22.68 18.79 -9.56
CA ALA A 584 -21.49 19.37 -8.92
C ALA A 584 -20.21 19.19 -9.73
N ALA A 585 -20.24 18.36 -10.77
CA ALA A 585 -19.13 18.24 -11.70
C ALA A 585 -19.15 19.34 -12.78
N ILE A 586 -20.18 20.21 -12.81
CA ILE A 586 -20.26 21.33 -13.75
C ILE A 586 -19.41 22.50 -13.21
N LYS A 587 -18.51 23.02 -14.04
CA LYS A 587 -17.66 24.17 -13.70
C LYS A 587 -18.52 25.38 -13.35
N ASN A 588 -18.10 26.13 -12.33
CA ASN A 588 -18.78 27.31 -11.78
C ASN A 588 -20.10 27.02 -11.02
N VAL A 589 -20.52 25.76 -10.86
CA VAL A 589 -21.70 25.39 -10.07
C VAL A 589 -21.25 24.92 -8.69
N GLY A 590 -21.55 25.69 -7.64
CA GLY A 590 -21.19 25.35 -6.27
C GLY A 590 -22.17 24.37 -5.60
N GLU A 591 -21.70 23.58 -4.64
CA GLU A 591 -22.51 22.57 -3.92
C GLU A 591 -23.75 23.19 -3.25
N ALA A 592 -23.60 24.38 -2.63
CA ALA A 592 -24.71 25.10 -2.00
C ALA A 592 -25.81 25.55 -3.00
N ALA A 593 -25.41 25.97 -4.22
CA ALA A 593 -26.35 26.34 -5.27
C ALA A 593 -27.20 25.14 -5.70
N MET A 594 -26.60 23.96 -5.75
CA MET A 594 -27.29 22.75 -6.15
C MET A 594 -28.18 22.16 -5.07
N GLU A 595 -27.75 22.17 -3.81
CA GLU A 595 -28.63 21.79 -2.70
C GLU A 595 -29.89 22.66 -2.70
N SER A 596 -29.76 23.96 -3.00
CA SER A 596 -30.89 24.87 -3.18
C SER A 596 -31.80 24.44 -4.34
N ILE A 597 -31.24 24.13 -5.51
CA ILE A 597 -31.99 23.65 -6.69
C ILE A 597 -32.76 22.35 -6.34
N LEU A 598 -32.08 21.37 -5.73
CA LEU A 598 -32.67 20.08 -5.38
C LEU A 598 -33.76 20.19 -4.33
N ARG A 599 -33.56 21.03 -3.31
CA ARG A 599 -34.56 21.30 -2.27
C ARG A 599 -35.81 21.93 -2.88
N THR A 600 -35.62 22.90 -3.76
CA THR A 600 -36.72 23.57 -4.49
C THR A 600 -37.48 22.59 -5.38
N ARG A 601 -36.77 21.70 -6.09
CA ARG A 601 -37.37 20.64 -6.90
C ARG A 601 -38.16 19.63 -6.05
N ALA A 602 -37.63 19.25 -4.89
CA ALA A 602 -38.27 18.30 -4.00
C ALA A 602 -39.53 18.87 -3.33
N ALA A 603 -39.55 20.16 -3.00
CA ALA A 603 -40.69 20.83 -2.38
C ALA A 603 -41.81 21.14 -3.39
N ASP A 604 -41.45 21.68 -4.55
CA ASP A 604 -42.40 22.33 -5.46
C ASP A 604 -42.55 21.58 -6.81
N GLY A 605 -41.88 20.44 -6.99
CA GLY A 605 -41.93 19.61 -8.21
C GLY A 605 -40.92 20.01 -9.29
N PRO A 606 -40.98 19.39 -10.50
CA PRO A 606 -40.07 19.70 -11.60
C PRO A 606 -40.21 21.14 -12.11
N PHE A 607 -39.15 21.67 -12.69
CA PHE A 607 -39.12 23.00 -13.32
C PHE A 607 -39.71 22.93 -14.72
N LYS A 608 -40.59 23.89 -15.05
CA LYS A 608 -41.33 23.92 -16.33
C LYS A 608 -40.74 24.85 -17.38
N SER A 609 -40.05 25.90 -16.95
CA SER A 609 -39.37 26.87 -17.83
C SER A 609 -38.17 27.50 -17.09
N LEU A 610 -37.37 28.28 -17.81
CA LEU A 610 -36.25 29.01 -17.19
C LEU A 610 -36.75 30.09 -16.24
N GLU A 611 -37.88 30.72 -16.53
CA GLU A 611 -38.54 31.69 -15.65
C GLU A 611 -39.06 31.02 -14.37
N ASP A 612 -39.69 29.86 -14.48
CA ASP A 612 -40.13 29.05 -13.32
C ASP A 612 -38.94 28.64 -12.45
N PHE A 613 -37.83 28.25 -13.06
CA PHE A 613 -36.58 27.98 -12.36
C PHE A 613 -36.08 29.22 -11.61
N CYS A 614 -35.92 30.36 -12.29
CA CYS A 614 -35.43 31.61 -11.69
C CYS A 614 -36.37 32.17 -10.61
N ALA A 615 -37.68 31.97 -10.73
CA ALA A 615 -38.65 32.43 -9.74
C ALA A 615 -38.60 31.61 -8.44
N ARG A 616 -38.20 30.34 -8.50
CA ARG A 616 -38.28 29.41 -7.36
C ARG A 616 -36.96 29.19 -6.63
N VAL A 617 -35.82 29.25 -7.32
CA VAL A 617 -34.51 28.97 -6.71
C VAL A 617 -33.94 30.19 -5.99
N ASP A 618 -33.06 29.96 -4.99
CA ASP A 618 -32.36 31.05 -4.29
C ASP A 618 -31.32 31.70 -5.21
N LEU A 619 -31.68 32.86 -5.78
CA LEU A 619 -30.85 33.62 -6.70
C LEU A 619 -29.59 34.23 -6.07
N ARG A 620 -29.46 34.22 -4.74
CA ARG A 620 -28.20 34.59 -4.05
C ARG A 620 -27.14 33.50 -4.22
N LEU A 621 -27.58 32.24 -4.33
CA LEU A 621 -26.73 31.06 -4.51
C LEU A 621 -26.61 30.68 -5.99
N VAL A 622 -27.70 30.84 -6.75
CA VAL A 622 -27.80 30.56 -8.18
C VAL A 622 -27.72 31.88 -8.96
N ASN A 623 -26.50 32.40 -9.12
CA ASN A 623 -26.28 33.65 -9.85
C ASN A 623 -26.25 33.45 -11.37
N ARG A 624 -26.17 34.55 -12.13
CA ARG A 624 -26.08 34.56 -13.60
C ARG A 624 -25.08 33.54 -14.15
N ARG A 625 -23.87 33.47 -13.58
CA ARG A 625 -22.79 32.58 -14.04
C ARG A 625 -23.13 31.10 -13.84
N VAL A 626 -23.86 30.76 -12.77
CA VAL A 626 -24.36 29.39 -12.53
C VAL A 626 -25.39 29.02 -13.59
N ILE A 627 -26.34 29.91 -13.89
CA ILE A 627 -27.38 29.69 -14.90
C ILE A 627 -26.77 29.51 -16.29
N GLU A 628 -25.85 30.39 -16.69
CA GLU A 628 -25.11 30.25 -17.97
C GLU A 628 -24.37 28.92 -18.05
N SER A 629 -23.72 28.47 -16.96
CA SER A 629 -22.99 27.21 -16.94
C SER A 629 -23.92 25.99 -17.03
N LEU A 630 -25.10 26.05 -16.38
CA LEU A 630 -26.14 25.02 -16.48
C LEU A 630 -26.74 24.93 -17.89
N ILE A 631 -27.00 26.07 -18.54
CA ILE A 631 -27.49 26.12 -19.93
C ILE A 631 -26.44 25.51 -20.87
N LYS A 632 -25.18 25.97 -20.79
CA LYS A 632 -24.08 25.46 -21.63
C LYS A 632 -23.85 23.96 -21.44
N ALA A 633 -24.01 23.46 -20.21
CA ALA A 633 -23.87 22.04 -19.87
C ALA A 633 -25.02 21.15 -20.36
N GLY A 634 -26.12 21.74 -20.83
CA GLY A 634 -27.33 21.02 -21.24
C GLY A 634 -28.28 20.63 -20.11
N ALA A 635 -28.11 21.22 -18.93
CA ALA A 635 -28.93 20.89 -17.77
C ALA A 635 -30.42 21.27 -17.93
N PHE A 636 -30.75 22.11 -18.90
CA PHE A 636 -32.10 22.57 -19.21
C PHE A 636 -32.68 21.98 -20.51
N ASP A 637 -31.99 21.01 -21.14
CA ASP A 637 -32.44 20.43 -22.42
C ASP A 637 -33.83 19.76 -22.30
N SER A 638 -34.20 19.29 -21.11
CA SER A 638 -35.52 18.70 -20.83
C SER A 638 -36.68 19.70 -20.91
N LEU A 639 -36.41 21.01 -20.94
CA LEU A 639 -37.42 22.05 -21.13
C LEU A 639 -37.89 22.18 -22.60
N GLY A 640 -37.19 21.53 -23.55
CA GLY A 640 -37.57 21.52 -24.96
C GLY A 640 -37.29 22.83 -25.72
N VAL A 641 -36.46 23.72 -25.14
CA VAL A 641 -36.10 25.02 -25.70
C VAL A 641 -34.62 25.02 -26.10
N PRO A 642 -34.24 25.57 -27.27
CA PRO A 642 -32.83 25.64 -27.70
C PRO A 642 -31.93 26.34 -26.67
N ARG A 643 -30.71 25.83 -26.46
CA ARG A 643 -29.75 26.41 -25.51
C ARG A 643 -29.37 27.84 -25.89
N ALA A 644 -29.26 28.12 -27.19
CA ALA A 644 -29.04 29.47 -27.70
C ALA A 644 -30.13 30.46 -27.27
N HIS A 645 -31.40 30.02 -27.30
CA HIS A 645 -32.53 30.84 -26.85
C HIS A 645 -32.53 31.02 -25.34
N LEU A 646 -32.27 29.96 -24.57
CA LEU A 646 -32.16 30.04 -23.11
C LEU A 646 -31.03 30.98 -22.67
N LEU A 647 -29.88 30.97 -23.37
CA LEU A 647 -28.78 31.87 -23.06
C LEU A 647 -29.12 33.33 -23.42
N ALA A 648 -29.78 33.56 -24.55
CA ALA A 648 -30.17 34.90 -24.98
C ALA A 648 -31.26 35.52 -24.09
N THR A 649 -32.17 34.69 -23.56
CA THR A 649 -33.28 35.13 -22.69
C THR A 649 -32.96 35.01 -21.20
N GLY A 650 -31.80 34.45 -20.83
CA GLY A 650 -31.44 34.15 -19.44
C GLY A 650 -31.41 35.38 -18.53
N ASP A 651 -30.95 36.52 -19.03
CA ASP A 651 -30.94 37.78 -18.27
C ASP A 651 -32.37 38.27 -17.98
N ALA A 652 -33.25 38.23 -18.98
CA ALA A 652 -34.66 38.61 -18.82
C ALA A 652 -35.41 37.65 -17.88
N ALA A 653 -35.13 36.34 -17.97
CA ALA A 653 -35.70 35.33 -17.08
C ALA A 653 -35.23 35.53 -15.62
N LEU A 654 -33.96 35.90 -15.42
CA LEU A 654 -33.42 36.22 -14.11
C LEU A 654 -34.08 37.47 -13.51
N GLU A 655 -34.21 38.54 -14.29
CA GLU A 655 -34.89 39.79 -13.87
C GLU A 655 -36.37 39.56 -13.53
N SER A 656 -37.08 38.77 -14.35
CA SER A 656 -38.47 38.39 -14.12
C SER A 656 -38.61 37.56 -12.84
N GLY A 657 -37.73 36.59 -12.61
CA GLY A 657 -37.70 35.78 -11.39
C GLY A 657 -37.45 36.63 -10.13
N GLN A 658 -36.50 37.58 -10.19
CA GLN A 658 -36.25 38.51 -9.09
C GLN A 658 -37.48 39.38 -8.78
N ARG A 659 -38.19 39.85 -9.81
CA ARG A 659 -39.41 40.65 -9.64
C ARG A 659 -40.50 39.85 -8.95
N GLN A 660 -40.75 38.61 -9.40
CA GLN A 660 -41.76 37.74 -8.78
C GLN A 660 -41.41 37.38 -7.33
N GLN A 661 -40.13 37.11 -7.02
CA GLN A 661 -39.69 36.85 -5.64
C GLN A 661 -39.90 38.08 -4.75
N ARG A 662 -39.66 39.28 -5.28
CA ARG A 662 -39.87 40.55 -4.56
C ARG A 662 -41.36 40.83 -4.31
N GLU A 663 -42.21 40.69 -5.32
CA GLU A 663 -43.67 40.87 -5.19
C GLU A 663 -44.26 39.89 -4.15
N LYS A 664 -43.78 38.65 -4.15
CA LYS A 664 -44.19 37.61 -3.19
C LYS A 664 -43.69 37.90 -1.77
N ALA A 665 -42.49 38.46 -1.61
CA ALA A 665 -41.93 38.84 -0.31
C ALA A 665 -42.55 40.13 0.26
N GLU A 666 -42.95 41.06 -0.60
CA GLU A 666 -43.61 42.32 -0.22
C GLU A 666 -45.12 42.14 0.06
N GLY A 667 -45.68 40.93 -0.13
CA GLY A 667 -47.06 40.61 0.24
C GLY A 667 -48.11 41.37 -0.58
N GLN A 668 -47.72 41.99 -1.69
CA GLN A 668 -48.65 42.66 -2.59
C GLN A 668 -49.40 41.63 -3.43
N ALA A 669 -50.49 41.10 -2.89
CA ALA A 669 -51.61 40.77 -3.76
C ALA A 669 -52.05 42.10 -4.38
N SER A 670 -51.78 42.30 -5.67
CA SER A 670 -52.20 43.50 -6.39
C SER A 670 -53.72 43.65 -6.25
N PHE A 671 -54.16 44.64 -5.50
CA PHE A 671 -55.58 45.00 -5.33
C PHE A 671 -56.27 45.31 -6.67
N PHE A 672 -55.50 45.53 -7.74
CA PHE A 672 -55.97 45.69 -9.11
C PHE A 672 -56.32 44.39 -9.85
N ASP A 673 -55.84 43.22 -9.41
CA ASP A 673 -56.16 41.92 -10.03
C ASP A 673 -57.59 41.42 -9.70
N LEU A 674 -58.17 41.88 -8.58
CA LEU A 674 -59.55 41.56 -8.18
C LEU A 674 -60.61 42.41 -8.90
N LEU A 675 -60.22 43.50 -9.56
CA LEU A 675 -61.12 44.45 -10.23
C LEU A 675 -60.96 44.48 -11.76
N SER A 676 -60.03 43.69 -12.30
CA SER A 676 -59.78 43.65 -13.74
C SER A 676 -60.58 42.52 -14.40
N ALA A 677 -61.33 42.88 -15.44
CA ALA A 677 -61.99 41.94 -16.36
C ALA A 677 -60.98 40.89 -16.88
N PRO A 678 -61.43 39.69 -17.31
CA PRO A 678 -60.53 38.64 -17.77
C PRO A 678 -59.51 39.23 -18.76
N PRO A 679 -58.21 38.95 -18.59
CA PRO A 679 -57.21 39.57 -19.42
C PRO A 679 -57.55 39.27 -20.88
N ALA A 680 -57.67 40.33 -21.69
CA ALA A 680 -57.61 40.17 -23.13
C ALA A 680 -56.37 39.31 -23.41
N PRO A 681 -56.46 38.26 -24.25
CA PRO A 681 -55.34 37.36 -24.49
C PRO A 681 -54.13 38.23 -24.82
N THR A 682 -53.16 38.23 -23.91
CA THR A 682 -51.91 38.92 -24.09
C THR A 682 -51.40 38.33 -25.39
N ARG A 683 -51.32 39.15 -26.45
CA ARG A 683 -50.56 38.76 -27.63
C ARG A 683 -49.17 38.49 -27.08
N VAL A 684 -48.86 37.21 -26.89
CA VAL A 684 -47.49 36.73 -26.74
C VAL A 684 -46.85 37.32 -27.99
N ALA A 685 -46.05 38.37 -27.82
CA ALA A 685 -45.22 38.86 -28.90
C ALA A 685 -44.55 37.60 -29.42
N GLU A 686 -44.68 37.29 -30.71
CA GLU A 686 -44.07 36.12 -31.32
C GLU A 686 -42.59 36.20 -30.99
N THR A 687 -42.18 35.55 -29.90
CA THR A 687 -40.82 35.59 -29.42
C THR A 687 -40.08 34.80 -30.48
N GLN A 688 -39.38 35.50 -31.36
CA GLN A 688 -38.56 34.84 -32.36
C GLN A 688 -37.61 33.91 -31.61
N ILE A 689 -37.86 32.61 -31.73
CA ILE A 689 -37.04 31.59 -31.10
C ILE A 689 -35.67 31.72 -31.76
N VAL A 690 -34.65 31.94 -30.92
CA VAL A 690 -33.28 31.99 -31.41
C VAL A 690 -32.93 30.57 -31.84
N PRO A 691 -32.55 30.35 -33.11
CA PRO A 691 -32.19 29.02 -33.57
C PRO A 691 -31.00 28.49 -32.75
N GLU A 692 -30.93 27.18 -32.60
CA GLU A 692 -29.86 26.54 -31.84
C GLU A 692 -28.48 26.89 -32.43
N TRP A 693 -27.46 26.90 -31.58
CA TRP A 693 -26.08 27.12 -32.01
C TRP A 693 -25.66 26.11 -33.07
N GLU A 694 -24.77 26.55 -33.95
CA GLU A 694 -23.99 25.65 -34.78
C GLU A 694 -23.28 24.60 -33.92
N THR A 695 -23.15 23.39 -34.47
CA THR A 695 -22.68 22.22 -33.70
C THR A 695 -21.32 22.48 -33.03
N ASP A 696 -20.40 23.19 -33.68
CA ASP A 696 -19.09 23.52 -33.10
C ASP A 696 -19.21 24.43 -31.89
N GLN A 697 -20.07 25.45 -31.98
CA GLN A 697 -20.26 26.39 -30.88
C GLN A 697 -20.91 25.69 -29.68
N ARG A 698 -21.88 24.80 -29.91
CA ARG A 698 -22.49 23.99 -28.84
C ARG A 698 -21.46 23.09 -28.15
N LEU A 699 -20.64 22.38 -28.93
CA LEU A 699 -19.60 21.50 -28.40
C LEU A 699 -18.50 22.29 -27.67
N ALA A 700 -18.13 23.48 -28.15
CA ALA A 700 -17.19 24.37 -27.48
C ALA A 700 -17.71 24.80 -26.09
N TYR A 701 -18.99 25.14 -25.99
CA TYR A 701 -19.60 25.47 -24.69
C TYR A 701 -19.67 24.29 -23.73
N GLU A 702 -19.93 23.08 -24.22
CA GLU A 702 -19.86 21.87 -23.39
C GLU A 702 -18.45 21.65 -22.85
N LYS A 703 -17.43 21.73 -23.71
CA LYS A 703 -16.02 21.58 -23.29
C LYS A 703 -15.59 22.67 -22.31
N GLU A 704 -16.09 23.89 -22.45
CA GLU A 704 -15.82 25.00 -21.52
C GLU A 704 -16.29 24.70 -20.08
N VAL A 705 -17.50 24.15 -19.93
CA VAL A 705 -18.16 24.02 -18.61
C VAL A 705 -18.13 22.60 -18.03
N LEU A 706 -17.99 21.57 -18.86
CA LEU A 706 -17.89 20.17 -18.44
C LEU A 706 -16.47 19.62 -18.57
N GLY A 707 -15.63 20.24 -19.41
CA GLY A 707 -14.28 19.78 -19.72
C GLY A 707 -14.20 18.76 -20.87
N PHE A 708 -15.33 18.27 -21.38
CA PHE A 708 -15.40 17.28 -22.46
C PHE A 708 -16.70 17.42 -23.26
N TYR A 709 -16.80 16.73 -24.40
CA TYR A 709 -17.97 16.75 -25.26
C TYR A 709 -19.01 15.69 -24.86
N ILE A 710 -20.27 16.11 -24.65
CA ILE A 710 -21.38 15.21 -24.31
C ILE A 710 -22.29 14.94 -25.52
N SER A 711 -22.65 15.97 -26.30
CA SER A 711 -23.65 15.86 -27.37
C SER A 711 -23.11 15.35 -28.71
N GLY A 712 -21.81 15.06 -28.80
CA GLY A 712 -21.16 14.54 -30.01
C GLY A 712 -19.67 14.86 -30.03
N HIS A 713 -19.00 14.66 -31.17
CA HIS A 713 -17.62 15.07 -31.40
C HIS A 713 -17.56 16.02 -32.61
N PRO A 714 -16.71 17.07 -32.64
CA PRO A 714 -16.65 18.01 -33.76
C PRO A 714 -16.43 17.33 -35.12
N LEU A 715 -15.72 16.19 -35.12
CA LEU A 715 -15.43 15.38 -36.31
C LEU A 715 -16.63 14.56 -36.82
N ALA A 716 -17.72 14.44 -36.06
CA ALA A 716 -18.87 13.62 -36.45
C ALA A 716 -19.51 14.06 -37.76
N ARG A 717 -19.44 15.37 -38.10
CA ARG A 717 -19.93 15.90 -39.39
C ARG A 717 -19.19 15.36 -40.61
N PHE A 718 -17.94 14.94 -40.42
CA PHE A 718 -17.09 14.41 -41.48
C PHE A 718 -17.17 12.89 -41.59
N ARG A 719 -18.00 12.21 -40.78
CA ARG A 719 -18.06 10.74 -40.69
C ARG A 719 -18.25 10.05 -42.05
N ALA A 720 -19.19 10.52 -42.88
CA ALA A 720 -19.45 9.94 -44.20
C ALA A 720 -18.24 10.06 -45.16
N VAL A 721 -17.47 11.13 -45.01
CA VAL A 721 -16.26 11.40 -45.80
C VAL A 721 -15.08 10.58 -45.27
N VAL A 722 -14.92 10.51 -43.95
CA VAL A 722 -13.93 9.70 -43.22
C VAL A 722 -14.05 8.22 -43.59
N GLU A 723 -15.27 7.69 -43.66
CA GLU A 723 -15.56 6.30 -44.05
C GLU A 723 -15.11 5.97 -45.49
N SER A 724 -15.11 6.95 -46.40
CA SER A 724 -14.66 6.78 -47.79
C SER A 724 -13.14 6.88 -47.99
N MET A 725 -12.41 7.44 -47.02
CA MET A 725 -10.98 7.78 -47.14
C MET A 725 -10.02 6.74 -46.53
N GLY A 726 -10.51 5.65 -45.95
CA GLY A 726 -9.68 4.62 -45.32
C GLY A 726 -8.91 5.13 -44.09
N ILE A 727 -9.55 6.01 -43.33
CA ILE A 727 -9.00 6.61 -42.11
C ILE A 727 -8.84 5.54 -41.04
N THR A 728 -7.70 5.58 -40.34
CA THR A 728 -7.43 4.75 -39.17
C THR A 728 -7.89 5.52 -37.94
N SER A 729 -8.71 4.93 -37.07
CA SER A 729 -9.05 5.58 -35.80
C SER A 729 -7.94 5.42 -34.76
N THR A 730 -7.95 6.26 -33.72
CA THR A 730 -7.02 6.16 -32.58
C THR A 730 -7.06 4.78 -31.92
N ALA A 731 -8.24 4.15 -31.83
CA ALA A 731 -8.39 2.78 -31.34
C ALA A 731 -7.69 1.74 -32.23
N GLU A 732 -7.74 1.90 -33.57
CA GLU A 732 -7.04 1.02 -34.51
C GLU A 732 -5.51 1.22 -34.50
N VAL A 733 -5.04 2.43 -34.18
CA VAL A 733 -3.59 2.67 -34.01
C VAL A 733 -3.03 1.78 -32.91
N ALA A 734 -3.80 1.47 -31.86
CA ALA A 734 -3.37 0.57 -30.79
C ALA A 734 -3.22 -0.90 -31.24
N THR A 735 -3.93 -1.33 -32.30
CA THR A 735 -3.98 -2.74 -32.72
C THR A 735 -3.17 -3.04 -33.99
N ARG A 736 -2.82 -2.04 -34.80
CA ARG A 736 -2.02 -2.22 -36.03
C ARG A 736 -0.54 -2.56 -35.77
N SER A 737 0.23 -2.99 -36.76
CA SER A 737 1.67 -3.22 -36.57
C SER A 737 2.47 -1.92 -36.54
N ALA A 738 3.58 -1.89 -35.79
CA ALA A 738 4.53 -0.79 -35.86
C ALA A 738 5.11 -0.65 -37.28
N GLY A 739 5.33 0.58 -37.73
CA GLY A 739 5.75 0.89 -39.10
C GLY A 739 4.61 0.97 -40.13
N SER A 740 3.38 0.56 -39.77
CA SER A 740 2.22 0.72 -40.64
C SER A 740 1.94 2.19 -40.92
N ARG A 741 1.74 2.52 -42.20
CA ARG A 741 1.23 3.84 -42.60
C ARG A 741 -0.23 3.98 -42.24
N VAL A 742 -0.56 5.11 -41.64
CA VAL A 742 -1.90 5.45 -41.18
C VAL A 742 -2.28 6.84 -41.68
N LEU A 743 -3.58 7.01 -41.88
CA LEU A 743 -4.18 8.29 -42.20
C LEU A 743 -5.15 8.58 -41.06
N LEU A 744 -4.90 9.63 -40.30
CA LEU A 744 -5.70 10.04 -39.13
C LEU A 744 -6.45 11.32 -39.46
N ILE A 745 -7.67 11.45 -38.92
CA ILE A 745 -8.38 12.71 -38.86
C ILE A 745 -8.62 13.03 -37.39
N GLY A 746 -8.22 14.22 -36.96
CA GLY A 746 -8.37 14.62 -35.58
C GLY A 746 -8.24 16.12 -35.36
N GLN A 747 -8.64 16.58 -34.19
CA GLN A 747 -8.49 17.96 -33.74
C GLN A 747 -7.29 18.06 -32.80
N VAL A 748 -6.55 19.16 -32.83
CA VAL A 748 -5.40 19.35 -31.94
C VAL A 748 -5.91 19.64 -30.52
N ALA A 749 -5.66 18.71 -29.59
CA ALA A 749 -5.97 18.88 -28.17
C ALA A 749 -4.84 19.61 -27.42
N LEU A 750 -3.59 19.30 -27.75
CA LEU A 750 -2.41 19.91 -27.14
C LEU A 750 -1.28 20.02 -28.18
N VAL A 751 -0.55 21.14 -28.17
CA VAL A 751 0.67 21.30 -28.97
C VAL A 751 1.83 21.74 -28.10
N LYS A 752 2.96 21.04 -28.21
CA LYS A 752 4.23 21.40 -27.57
C LYS A 752 5.32 21.55 -28.62
N GLU A 753 5.66 22.79 -28.93
CA GLU A 753 6.73 23.12 -29.86
C GLU A 753 8.09 23.10 -29.15
N ILE A 754 9.10 22.45 -29.76
CA ILE A 754 10.45 22.32 -29.21
C ILE A 754 11.48 22.55 -30.32
N PRO A 755 12.55 23.32 -30.08
CA PRO A 755 13.69 23.38 -30.99
C PRO A 755 14.50 22.07 -30.95
N THR A 756 14.90 21.56 -32.11
CA THR A 756 15.82 20.44 -32.21
C THR A 756 17.25 20.88 -31.87
N LYS A 757 18.15 19.92 -31.63
CA LYS A 757 19.58 20.17 -31.42
C LYS A 757 20.25 20.91 -32.60
N SER A 758 19.66 20.85 -33.79
CA SER A 758 20.10 21.56 -35.00
C SER A 758 19.45 22.93 -35.19
N GLY A 759 18.65 23.41 -34.23
CA GLY A 759 17.99 24.72 -34.25
C GLY A 759 16.68 24.79 -35.04
N ASN A 760 16.29 23.71 -35.74
CA ASN A 760 15.02 23.65 -36.45
C ASN A 760 13.85 23.38 -35.47
N ARG A 761 12.64 23.85 -35.74
CA ARG A 761 11.48 23.63 -34.86
C ARG A 761 10.76 22.32 -35.19
N MET A 762 10.31 21.60 -34.18
CA MET A 762 9.40 20.46 -34.30
C MET A 762 8.28 20.58 -33.25
N ALA A 763 7.23 19.76 -33.38
CA ALA A 763 6.12 19.75 -32.42
C ALA A 763 5.71 18.33 -32.01
N PHE A 764 5.36 18.18 -30.73
CA PHE A 764 4.58 17.06 -30.22
C PHE A 764 3.13 17.52 -30.10
N VAL A 765 2.23 16.83 -30.79
CA VAL A 765 0.82 17.22 -30.94
C VAL A 765 -0.02 16.07 -30.42
N THR A 766 -0.89 16.31 -29.45
CA THR A 766 -1.91 15.32 -29.06
C THR A 766 -3.13 15.56 -29.92
N LEU A 767 -3.47 14.57 -30.73
CA LEU A 767 -4.57 14.61 -31.69
C LEU A 767 -5.77 13.83 -31.12
N GLU A 768 -6.94 14.45 -31.07
CA GLU A 768 -8.20 13.90 -30.56
C GLU A 768 -9.14 13.52 -31.72
N ASP A 769 -9.63 12.28 -31.74
CA ASP A 769 -10.66 11.81 -32.67
C ASP A 769 -11.91 11.30 -31.93
N MET A 770 -12.85 10.67 -32.63
CA MET A 770 -14.09 10.18 -32.02
C MET A 770 -13.89 9.01 -31.05
N ASP A 771 -12.76 8.30 -31.14
CA ASP A 771 -12.47 7.06 -30.40
C ASP A 771 -11.42 7.28 -29.28
N GLY A 772 -10.73 8.42 -29.25
CA GLY A 772 -9.76 8.74 -28.22
C GLY A 772 -8.70 9.77 -28.65
N THR A 773 -7.50 9.67 -28.05
CA THR A 773 -6.37 10.56 -28.36
C THR A 773 -5.13 9.77 -28.77
N VAL A 774 -4.30 10.37 -29.63
CA VAL A 774 -3.01 9.82 -30.03
C VAL A 774 -1.94 10.92 -30.10
N ASP A 775 -0.75 10.60 -29.62
CA ASP A 775 0.40 11.50 -29.73
C ASP A 775 1.00 11.42 -31.14
N VAL A 776 1.13 12.58 -31.77
CA VAL A 776 1.67 12.78 -33.11
C VAL A 776 2.95 13.59 -33.01
N THR A 777 4.05 13.05 -33.54
CA THR A 777 5.33 13.78 -33.63
C THR A 777 5.48 14.38 -35.02
N VAL A 778 5.53 15.71 -35.09
CA VAL A 778 5.70 16.49 -36.31
C VAL A 778 7.14 16.98 -36.39
N PHE A 779 7.97 16.28 -37.17
CA PHE A 779 9.38 16.62 -37.37
C PHE A 779 9.55 17.92 -38.17
N PRO A 780 10.77 18.51 -38.21
CA PRO A 780 10.96 19.85 -38.75
C PRO A 780 10.51 20.09 -40.19
N GLU A 781 10.61 19.09 -41.06
CA GLU A 781 10.21 19.21 -42.45
C GLU A 781 8.67 19.28 -42.60
N PRO A 782 7.88 18.32 -42.07
CA PRO A 782 6.42 18.46 -41.96
C PRO A 782 5.98 19.70 -41.15
N PHE A 783 6.71 20.07 -40.10
CA PHE A 783 6.36 21.19 -39.23
C PHE A 783 6.39 22.54 -39.96
N LYS A 784 7.33 22.74 -40.91
CA LYS A 784 7.39 23.98 -41.71
C LYS A 784 6.09 24.25 -42.47
N ALA A 785 5.47 23.20 -43.03
CA ALA A 785 4.21 23.31 -43.75
C ALA A 785 2.99 23.32 -42.80
N ALA A 786 3.07 22.59 -41.69
CA ALA A 786 1.95 22.39 -40.77
C ALA A 786 1.78 23.50 -39.72
N ALA A 787 2.82 24.30 -39.44
CA ALA A 787 2.86 25.26 -38.33
C ALA A 787 1.66 26.22 -38.24
N PRO A 788 1.09 26.76 -39.35
CA PRO A 788 -0.10 27.60 -39.28
C PRO A 788 -1.34 26.86 -38.78
N TYR A 789 -1.46 25.58 -39.11
CA TYR A 789 -2.66 24.77 -38.85
C TYR A 789 -2.64 24.09 -37.49
N LEU A 790 -1.45 23.80 -36.94
CA LEU A 790 -1.30 23.19 -35.61
C LEU A 790 -1.80 24.09 -34.46
N ARG A 791 -2.01 25.38 -34.72
CA ARG A 791 -2.57 26.35 -33.78
C ARG A 791 -4.05 26.65 -34.04
N SER A 792 -4.62 26.11 -35.11
CA SER A 792 -6.04 26.22 -35.42
C SER A 792 -6.85 25.19 -34.62
N HIS A 793 -8.12 25.49 -34.40
CA HIS A 793 -9.08 24.49 -33.91
C HIS A 793 -9.69 23.69 -35.07
N ASP A 794 -9.16 23.80 -36.29
CA ASP A 794 -9.73 23.12 -37.44
C ASP A 794 -9.29 21.64 -37.48
N PRO A 795 -10.16 20.73 -37.95
CA PRO A 795 -9.80 19.33 -38.15
C PRO A 795 -8.60 19.18 -39.09
N LEU A 796 -7.63 18.36 -38.67
CA LEU A 796 -6.43 18.06 -39.44
C LEU A 796 -6.46 16.63 -39.98
N LEU A 797 -6.01 16.48 -41.22
CA LEU A 797 -5.64 15.20 -41.80
C LEU A 797 -4.15 14.99 -41.57
N VAL A 798 -3.80 13.90 -40.88
CA VAL A 798 -2.41 13.53 -40.59
C VAL A 798 -2.10 12.22 -41.30
N ARG A 799 -1.20 12.27 -42.28
CA ARG A 799 -0.60 11.06 -42.85
C ARG A 799 0.69 10.78 -42.10
N GLY A 800 0.85 9.57 -41.59
CA GLY A 800 2.03 9.23 -40.82
C GLY A 800 2.27 7.74 -40.73
N ARG A 801 3.29 7.38 -39.96
CA ARG A 801 3.63 5.99 -39.65
C ARG A 801 3.55 5.76 -38.15
N ILE A 802 2.99 4.62 -37.76
CA ILE A 802 2.97 4.20 -36.36
C ILE A 802 4.40 3.89 -35.93
N ASP A 803 4.81 4.45 -34.80
CA ASP A 803 6.08 4.16 -34.16
C ASP A 803 5.83 3.82 -32.68
N ASP A 804 6.53 2.80 -32.19
CA ASP A 804 6.44 2.40 -30.78
C ASP A 804 7.41 3.26 -29.97
N GLY A 805 6.96 4.45 -29.58
CA GLY A 805 7.75 5.41 -28.81
C GLY A 805 7.83 5.10 -27.30
N ASP A 806 8.66 5.85 -26.58
CA ASP A 806 8.95 5.64 -25.15
C ASP A 806 7.74 5.86 -24.21
N LYS A 807 6.70 6.58 -24.67
CA LYS A 807 5.48 6.89 -23.89
C LYS A 807 4.23 6.13 -24.33
N GLY A 808 4.36 5.23 -25.30
CA GLY A 808 3.25 4.57 -25.97
C GLY A 808 3.37 4.68 -27.49
N ARG A 809 2.33 4.24 -28.19
CA ARG A 809 2.29 4.34 -29.65
C ARG A 809 2.10 5.78 -30.07
N VAL A 810 3.05 6.26 -30.87
CA VAL A 810 3.03 7.60 -31.44
C VAL A 810 2.92 7.50 -32.95
N VAL A 811 2.36 8.51 -33.58
CA VAL A 811 2.36 8.62 -35.04
C VAL A 811 3.40 9.64 -35.46
N LEU A 812 4.38 9.22 -36.26
CA LEU A 812 5.34 10.13 -36.85
C LEU A 812 4.70 10.71 -38.11
N ALA A 813 4.36 12.01 -38.06
CA ALA A 813 3.71 12.67 -39.17
C ALA A 813 4.66 12.80 -40.36
N GLU A 814 4.23 12.29 -41.51
CA GLU A 814 4.86 12.50 -42.82
C GLU A 814 4.26 13.76 -43.49
N ASP A 815 2.96 14.02 -43.30
CA ASP A 815 2.23 15.16 -43.87
C ASP A 815 1.06 15.55 -42.95
N VAL A 816 0.80 16.85 -42.81
CA VAL A 816 -0.29 17.40 -41.98
C VAL A 816 -0.95 18.57 -42.73
N ARG A 817 -2.25 18.46 -42.98
CA ARG A 817 -3.01 19.49 -43.72
C ARG A 817 -4.39 19.71 -43.10
N PRO A 818 -5.01 20.89 -43.31
CA PRO A 818 -6.42 21.09 -42.99
C PRO A 818 -7.29 20.09 -43.74
N LEU A 819 -8.28 19.52 -43.06
CA LEU A 819 -9.18 18.54 -43.66
C LEU A 819 -9.91 19.12 -44.88
N GLU A 820 -10.35 20.37 -44.83
CA GLU A 820 -11.02 21.04 -45.97
C GLU A 820 -10.13 21.14 -47.21
N GLN A 821 -8.84 21.39 -47.04
CA GLN A 821 -7.89 21.47 -48.15
C GLN A 821 -7.60 20.09 -48.75
N ALA A 822 -7.56 19.05 -47.92
CA ALA A 822 -7.46 17.67 -48.39
C ALA A 822 -8.73 17.22 -49.13
N LEU A 823 -9.89 17.74 -48.74
CA LEU A 823 -11.15 17.51 -49.42
C LEU A 823 -11.25 18.25 -50.76
N ALA A 824 -10.74 19.48 -50.83
CA ALA A 824 -10.70 20.27 -52.06
C ALA A 824 -9.68 19.73 -53.08
N ALA A 825 -8.52 19.23 -52.62
CA ALA A 825 -7.48 18.67 -53.50
C ALA A 825 -7.87 17.34 -54.16
N ASN A 826 -8.79 16.60 -53.56
CA ASN A 826 -9.32 15.35 -54.13
C ASN A 826 -10.52 15.55 -55.07
N GLY A 827 -10.89 16.80 -55.38
CA GLY A 827 -11.99 17.14 -56.28
C GLY A 827 -13.35 16.77 -55.68
N GLY A 828 -14.23 17.76 -55.53
CA GLY A 828 -15.58 17.52 -55.00
C GLY A 828 -16.30 16.39 -55.75
N ILE A 829 -16.84 15.44 -54.98
CA ILE A 829 -18.02 14.56 -55.15
C ILE A 829 -18.28 13.85 -56.52
N GLU A 830 -17.68 14.18 -57.66
CA GLU A 830 -18.13 13.67 -58.98
C GLU A 830 -17.13 12.85 -59.81
N SER A 831 -15.89 12.61 -59.38
CA SER A 831 -14.88 11.93 -60.24
C SER A 831 -14.37 10.56 -59.75
N ALA A 832 -15.12 9.83 -58.93
CA ALA A 832 -14.75 8.48 -58.46
C ALA A 832 -14.95 7.34 -59.49
N ARG A 833 -14.78 7.57 -60.80
CA ARG A 833 -14.98 6.54 -61.85
C ARG A 833 -13.98 6.55 -63.02
N GLY A 834 -12.80 7.17 -62.88
CA GLY A 834 -11.89 7.39 -64.04
C GLY A 834 -10.52 6.71 -64.04
N GLY A 835 -10.13 5.95 -63.02
CA GLY A 835 -8.80 5.33 -62.96
C GLY A 835 -8.74 3.99 -63.70
N VAL A 836 -7.70 3.76 -64.52
CA VAL A 836 -7.45 2.43 -65.11
C VAL A 836 -7.26 1.41 -63.98
N PRO A 837 -8.08 0.34 -63.92
CA PRO A 837 -8.01 -0.61 -62.82
C PRO A 837 -6.70 -1.43 -62.83
N SER A 838 -6.02 -1.50 -61.69
CA SER A 838 -4.71 -2.14 -61.51
C SER A 838 -4.79 -3.52 -60.86
N ALA A 839 -5.83 -3.80 -60.07
CA ALA A 839 -6.10 -5.11 -59.48
C ALA A 839 -7.60 -5.30 -59.18
N CYS A 840 -8.09 -6.53 -59.34
CA CYS A 840 -9.44 -6.94 -58.92
C CYS A 840 -9.32 -7.91 -57.74
N ARG A 841 -9.84 -7.54 -56.57
CA ARG A 841 -9.73 -8.30 -55.32
C ARG A 841 -11.08 -8.88 -54.92
N LEU A 842 -11.13 -10.18 -54.67
CA LEU A 842 -12.32 -10.92 -54.25
C LEU A 842 -12.12 -11.40 -52.81
N ARG A 843 -13.11 -11.18 -51.94
CA ARG A 843 -13.09 -11.64 -50.55
C ARG A 843 -14.03 -12.83 -50.38
N VAL A 844 -13.52 -13.92 -49.83
CA VAL A 844 -14.28 -15.17 -49.67
C VAL A 844 -14.00 -15.79 -48.30
N GLY A 845 -15.02 -16.34 -47.65
CA GLY A 845 -14.88 -17.06 -46.38
C GLY A 845 -14.04 -18.32 -46.51
N GLY A 846 -13.28 -18.67 -45.47
CA GLY A 846 -12.49 -19.89 -45.41
C GLY A 846 -13.31 -21.08 -44.88
N GLY A 847 -13.53 -22.09 -45.72
CA GLY A 847 -14.21 -23.34 -45.35
C GLY A 847 -14.62 -24.16 -46.59
N PRO A 848 -14.90 -25.47 -46.46
CA PRO A 848 -15.29 -26.33 -47.59
C PRO A 848 -16.60 -25.90 -48.26
N GLU A 849 -17.52 -25.30 -47.52
CA GLU A 849 -18.79 -24.74 -48.01
C GLU A 849 -18.62 -23.55 -48.98
N HIS A 850 -17.46 -22.89 -48.97
CA HIS A 850 -17.16 -21.77 -49.87
C HIS A 850 -16.44 -22.21 -51.16
N ALA A 851 -16.15 -23.51 -51.32
CA ALA A 851 -15.47 -24.04 -52.50
C ALA A 851 -16.29 -23.88 -53.79
N GLU A 852 -17.62 -24.07 -53.71
CA GLU A 852 -18.54 -23.82 -54.83
C GLU A 852 -18.58 -22.34 -55.20
N VAL A 853 -18.61 -21.45 -54.21
CA VAL A 853 -18.60 -20.00 -54.42
C VAL A 853 -17.32 -19.55 -55.14
N VAL A 854 -16.16 -20.10 -54.76
CA VAL A 854 -14.88 -19.82 -55.44
C VAL A 854 -14.89 -20.37 -56.88
N ALA A 855 -15.48 -21.54 -57.12
CA ALA A 855 -15.59 -22.11 -58.45
C ALA A 855 -16.49 -21.25 -59.38
N THR A 856 -17.63 -20.80 -58.86
CA THR A 856 -18.54 -19.91 -59.60
C THR A 856 -17.92 -18.53 -59.83
N ALA A 857 -17.23 -17.96 -58.84
CA ALA A 857 -16.51 -16.70 -59.00
C ALA A 857 -15.42 -16.81 -60.08
N LYS A 858 -14.68 -17.92 -60.12
CA LYS A 858 -13.68 -18.20 -61.17
C LYS A 858 -14.32 -18.26 -62.56
N GLN A 859 -15.48 -18.89 -62.69
CA GLN A 859 -16.21 -18.94 -63.96
C GLN A 859 -16.66 -17.56 -64.42
N ILE A 860 -17.24 -16.76 -63.52
CA ILE A 860 -17.67 -15.38 -63.81
C ILE A 860 -16.48 -14.51 -64.24
N CYS A 861 -15.32 -14.66 -63.60
CA CYS A 861 -14.08 -14.00 -64.02
C CYS A 861 -13.61 -14.46 -65.41
N ALA A 862 -13.68 -15.76 -65.71
CA ALA A 862 -13.27 -16.29 -67.01
C ALA A 862 -14.16 -15.80 -68.17
N GLU A 863 -15.43 -15.51 -67.90
CA GLU A 863 -16.37 -14.94 -68.87
C GLU A 863 -16.09 -13.46 -69.22
N HIS A 864 -15.24 -12.77 -68.44
CA HIS A 864 -14.91 -11.35 -68.65
C HIS A 864 -13.39 -11.14 -68.72
N PRO A 865 -12.70 -11.67 -69.74
CA PRO A 865 -11.25 -11.57 -69.85
C PRO A 865 -10.78 -10.13 -70.09
N GLY A 866 -9.69 -9.73 -69.42
CA GLY A 866 -9.12 -8.39 -69.57
C GLY A 866 -7.74 -8.25 -68.91
N PRO A 867 -7.18 -7.03 -68.83
CA PRO A 867 -5.79 -6.83 -68.42
C PRO A 867 -5.57 -6.83 -66.90
N VAL A 868 -6.64 -6.80 -66.08
CA VAL A 868 -6.54 -6.58 -64.64
C VAL A 868 -6.32 -7.91 -63.89
N PRO A 869 -5.22 -8.08 -63.15
CA PRO A 869 -4.96 -9.31 -62.40
C PRO A 869 -5.96 -9.50 -61.24
N VAL A 870 -6.37 -10.76 -61.00
CA VAL A 870 -7.29 -11.11 -59.91
C VAL A 870 -6.54 -11.63 -58.67
N PHE A 871 -6.94 -11.15 -57.50
CA PHE A 871 -6.48 -11.59 -56.19
C PHE A 871 -7.65 -12.09 -55.35
N VAL A 872 -7.49 -13.20 -54.66
CA VAL A 872 -8.51 -13.77 -53.76
C VAL A 872 -8.01 -13.70 -52.33
N HIS A 873 -8.78 -13.04 -51.49
CA HIS A 873 -8.57 -12.90 -50.06
C HIS A 873 -9.42 -13.96 -49.34
N VAL A 874 -8.79 -14.98 -48.80
CA VAL A 874 -9.44 -16.05 -48.04
C VAL A 874 -9.44 -15.67 -46.56
N LEU A 875 -10.63 -15.42 -46.02
CA LEU A 875 -10.84 -14.99 -44.63
C LEU A 875 -10.96 -16.20 -43.71
N LEU A 876 -9.90 -16.51 -42.95
CA LEU A 876 -9.91 -17.54 -41.90
C LEU A 876 -10.15 -16.90 -40.53
N PRO A 877 -10.61 -17.65 -39.50
CA PRO A 877 -10.96 -17.08 -38.19
C PRO A 877 -9.85 -16.28 -37.47
N SER A 878 -8.58 -16.55 -37.78
CA SER A 878 -7.42 -15.91 -37.13
C SER A 878 -6.46 -15.19 -38.09
N GLN A 879 -6.67 -15.27 -39.41
CA GLN A 879 -5.78 -14.67 -40.40
C GLN A 879 -6.44 -14.51 -41.78
N GLU A 880 -5.96 -13.57 -42.59
CA GLU A 880 -6.35 -13.39 -43.99
C GLU A 880 -5.21 -13.85 -44.91
N VAL A 881 -5.51 -14.74 -45.86
CA VAL A 881 -4.54 -15.24 -46.83
C VAL A 881 -4.88 -14.69 -48.21
N VAL A 882 -3.93 -13.97 -48.82
CA VAL A 882 -4.11 -13.37 -50.15
C VAL A 882 -3.42 -14.23 -51.21
N VAL A 883 -4.19 -14.72 -52.17
CA VAL A 883 -3.72 -15.56 -53.27
C VAL A 883 -3.87 -14.82 -54.59
N ARG A 884 -2.77 -14.64 -55.32
CA ARG A 884 -2.81 -14.14 -56.69
C ARG A 884 -3.18 -15.27 -57.65
N CYS A 885 -4.28 -15.11 -58.39
CA CYS A 885 -4.73 -16.11 -59.36
C CYS A 885 -3.83 -16.07 -60.60
N ARG A 886 -2.98 -17.09 -60.78
CA ARG A 886 -2.14 -17.19 -61.98
C ARG A 886 -3.00 -17.58 -63.19
N GLY A 887 -2.83 -16.85 -64.30
CA GLY A 887 -3.55 -17.11 -65.55
C GLY A 887 -4.99 -16.57 -65.61
N LEU A 888 -5.43 -15.78 -64.61
CA LEU A 888 -6.75 -15.18 -64.58
C LEU A 888 -6.62 -13.65 -64.48
N ALA A 889 -7.02 -12.97 -65.55
CA ALA A 889 -7.05 -11.51 -65.63
C ALA A 889 -8.37 -11.08 -66.30
N VAL A 890 -8.96 -10.00 -65.80
CA VAL A 890 -10.35 -9.64 -66.08
C VAL A 890 -10.49 -8.20 -66.53
N ASP A 891 -11.59 -7.91 -67.22
CA ASP A 891 -12.05 -6.54 -67.44
C ASP A 891 -12.88 -6.11 -66.22
N ALA A 892 -12.31 -5.27 -65.36
CA ALA A 892 -12.87 -4.90 -64.07
C ALA A 892 -13.97 -3.81 -64.18
N GLY A 893 -14.81 -3.90 -65.22
CA GLY A 893 -15.92 -3.00 -65.46
C GLY A 893 -17.17 -3.32 -64.60
N PRO A 894 -18.19 -2.44 -64.64
CA PRO A 894 -19.41 -2.57 -63.82
C PRO A 894 -20.17 -3.89 -64.00
N GLY A 895 -20.11 -4.49 -65.19
CA GLY A 895 -20.77 -5.78 -65.48
C GLY A 895 -20.19 -6.95 -64.68
N LEU A 896 -18.87 -7.00 -64.53
CA LEU A 896 -18.19 -8.02 -63.74
C LEU A 896 -18.41 -7.79 -62.24
N THR A 897 -18.23 -6.56 -61.76
CA THR A 897 -18.34 -6.23 -60.33
C THR A 897 -19.74 -6.50 -59.80
N THR A 898 -20.78 -6.14 -60.56
CA THR A 898 -22.18 -6.39 -60.17
C THR A 898 -22.47 -7.89 -60.03
N ARG A 899 -22.00 -8.73 -60.98
CA ARG A 899 -22.22 -10.19 -60.93
C ARG A 899 -21.46 -10.85 -59.78
N LEU A 900 -20.24 -10.38 -59.50
CA LEU A 900 -19.43 -10.93 -58.42
C LEU A 900 -19.90 -10.43 -57.03
N GLU A 901 -20.38 -9.20 -56.90
CA GLU A 901 -21.00 -8.72 -55.66
C GLU A 901 -22.33 -9.42 -55.36
N ALA A 902 -23.11 -9.79 -56.39
CA ALA A 902 -24.31 -10.61 -56.20
C ALA A 902 -23.99 -11.99 -55.62
N LEU A 903 -22.80 -12.53 -55.92
CA LEU A 903 -22.34 -13.83 -55.42
C LEU A 903 -21.65 -13.74 -54.05
N LEU A 904 -20.80 -12.72 -53.83
CA LEU A 904 -19.94 -12.59 -52.65
C LEU A 904 -20.52 -11.68 -51.56
N GLY A 905 -21.63 -10.98 -51.86
CA GLY A 905 -22.19 -9.95 -51.01
C GLY A 905 -21.56 -8.57 -51.23
N ARG A 906 -22.25 -7.54 -50.74
CA ARG A 906 -21.86 -6.13 -50.89
C ARG A 906 -20.50 -5.88 -50.23
N GLY A 907 -19.54 -5.33 -50.97
CA GLY A 907 -18.15 -5.15 -50.49
C GLY A 907 -17.26 -6.40 -50.58
N GLY A 908 -17.76 -7.49 -51.17
CA GLY A 908 -16.99 -8.71 -51.48
C GLY A 908 -16.03 -8.56 -52.66
N VAL A 909 -16.16 -7.48 -53.45
CA VAL A 909 -15.28 -7.17 -54.60
C VAL A 909 -14.73 -5.76 -54.46
N VAL A 910 -13.42 -5.61 -54.65
CA VAL A 910 -12.73 -4.32 -54.64
C VAL A 910 -11.87 -4.21 -55.90
N VAL A 911 -12.10 -3.18 -56.69
CA VAL A 911 -11.28 -2.86 -57.86
C VAL A 911 -10.38 -1.68 -57.50
N GLU A 912 -9.06 -1.90 -57.51
CA GLU A 912 -8.06 -0.87 -57.19
C GLU A 912 -7.66 -0.09 -58.44
N GLY A 913 -7.49 1.23 -58.32
CA GLY A 913 -6.94 2.09 -59.37
C GLY A 913 -5.41 2.20 -59.28
N ALA A 914 -4.75 2.57 -60.39
CA ALA A 914 -3.29 2.62 -60.52
C ALA A 914 -2.54 3.60 -59.59
N GLU A 915 -3.21 4.45 -58.80
CA GLU A 915 -2.55 5.42 -57.90
C GLU A 915 -2.23 4.89 -56.50
N ARG A 916 -2.38 3.58 -56.25
CA ARG A 916 -1.98 2.91 -55.00
C ARG A 916 -0.93 1.81 -55.24
N ALA A 917 0.26 2.20 -55.70
CA ALA A 917 1.47 1.36 -55.59
C ALA A 917 2.32 1.77 -54.40
#